data_AF-A0A3B8IAH7-F1
#
_entry.id   AF-A0A3B8IAH7-F1
#
_cell.length_a   1.000
_cell.length_b   1.000
_cell.length_c   1.000
_cell.angle_alpha   90.00
_cell.angle_beta   90.00
_cell.angle_gamma   90.00
#
_symmetry.space_group_name_H-M   'P 1'
#
loop_
_entity.id
_entity.type
_entity.pdbx_description
1 polymer ?
#
loop_
_entity_poly.entity_id
_entity_poly.type
_entity_poly.pdbx_seq_one_letter_code
_entity_poly.pdbx_strand_id
1 'polypeptide(L)'
;YGRNLTRQQRNEWDKVNGRFRTLTFNEPVEQMLLIASKVLGQTQKEVPDNLSDLMDTIDRARVYPLRDYFDLETTENLFPLDPLAGAVITMALQLYGQNERSLFTFLHSEETQGVNAFLTERGDNYFHVGAVYDYLFHHLHFFLETTANRHHMKWRAIRESLEVLDGEDYAHKEEAQLLLKVIGLLALFAPQGANLDTDFLNEYLAITAEVTEVEAALAYLEKKHLIRYTRFNRRYSMTIGTDLDFSEALEKAEAELAGEALPVLGMVQEALQNPATYLAAKEISYQVGTPRFFAVHVSDRLAKIATPWGETDGIIQLLFSKDITEEEVKATSREGYPAVLFGLYTEVGHLEFLLLELAKVRKVMEDNLEDRAALRELKRDETQYLQALAARIHQDLFSGQAPIQWYWQGENKTPANRKAYNQLLSKIMRETYPATPQFRNEMVNKSRLSSALATARKALVVQLLANPYEEDLGIPDQSFPPEKTVYRALLRETGMHFPKDGGYQWRAPQKGSGIESLWEASQAFLETTRSGKRLVADFVESLLAPPYKLKQGLVEFWVPIFLFIQHNEYALYGENDQYIPKLTPDILDLVVKTPQKYNVKAFNLSEINEEVFRKYRQLLDLDPTVGMGGEQYTATVRPFLTFYRGLSPYAQATRQITVEAQNLRQAMKQAKDVEKALFEDFPEALHFRMEDLRGNEKKIEDYRDHLQAAIDQLKHADRDLKDHISGFISQSIAHEDLTIDDWKARLQNRYTDLPSHRLGPEQVRWLKRMQSTIEEPNAYLDSLVQGVCGKKLDKFTDEDIPRFQDQWKAALHALDNLVEVSEHAESVPQDEEIFKVELTSLGAGTQAEQIRVPKARLAEAQGHVEKLKAALGTDRDLLIAILYKLLHEEHDK
;
A
#
# COMPACT_ATOMS: atom_id res chain seq x y z
N TYR A 1 18.47 -27.62 -30.83
CA TYR A 1 17.58 -28.76 -31.12
C TYR A 1 16.09 -28.43 -31.33
N GLY A 2 15.57 -27.23 -31.02
CA GLY A 2 14.13 -26.90 -31.20
C GLY A 2 13.75 -26.01 -32.40
N ARG A 3 14.65 -25.79 -33.36
CA ARG A 3 14.49 -24.73 -34.38
C ARG A 3 13.39 -25.03 -35.42
N ASN A 4 13.15 -26.31 -35.72
CA ASN A 4 12.10 -26.74 -36.65
C ASN A 4 10.73 -26.95 -35.99
N LEU A 5 10.63 -26.73 -34.66
CA LEU A 5 9.36 -26.87 -33.96
C LEU A 5 8.47 -25.65 -34.23
N THR A 6 7.23 -25.92 -34.62
CA THR A 6 6.19 -24.90 -34.75
C THR A 6 5.92 -24.24 -33.39
N ARG A 7 5.38 -23.03 -33.38
CA ARG A 7 5.04 -22.30 -32.15
C ARG A 7 4.15 -23.12 -31.21
N GLN A 8 3.25 -23.94 -31.77
CA GLN A 8 2.37 -24.82 -31.03
C GLN A 8 3.14 -25.97 -30.34
N GLN A 9 4.11 -26.58 -31.02
CA GLN A 9 4.97 -27.61 -30.44
C GLN A 9 5.88 -27.06 -29.33
N ARG A 10 6.38 -25.82 -29.47
CA ARG A 10 7.13 -25.15 -28.41
C ARG A 10 6.26 -24.88 -27.18
N ASN A 11 5.02 -24.43 -27.38
CA ASN A 11 4.08 -24.20 -26.29
C ASN A 11 3.69 -25.50 -25.56
N GLU A 12 3.53 -26.62 -26.27
CA GLU A 12 3.33 -27.93 -25.64
C GLU A 12 4.56 -28.36 -24.82
N TRP A 13 5.76 -28.10 -25.32
CA TRP A 13 6.98 -28.34 -24.55
C TRP A 13 7.07 -27.45 -23.31
N ASP A 14 6.74 -26.16 -23.41
CA ASP A 14 6.76 -25.22 -22.28
C ASP A 14 5.78 -25.61 -21.16
N LYS A 15 4.61 -26.16 -21.51
CA LYS A 15 3.64 -26.71 -20.54
C LYS A 15 4.23 -27.88 -19.73
N VAL A 16 5.05 -28.72 -20.37
CA VAL A 16 5.64 -29.90 -19.74
C VAL A 16 6.95 -29.54 -19.03
N ASN A 17 7.72 -28.57 -19.54
CA ASN A 17 9.00 -28.13 -19.01
C ASN A 17 8.91 -27.67 -17.54
N GLY A 18 7.79 -27.06 -17.13
CA GLY A 18 7.55 -26.69 -15.73
C GLY A 18 7.52 -27.86 -14.73
N ARG A 19 7.44 -29.12 -15.21
CA ARG A 19 7.50 -30.34 -14.40
C ARG A 19 8.92 -30.91 -14.27
N PHE A 20 9.90 -30.37 -14.99
CA PHE A 20 11.28 -30.81 -14.97
C PHE A 20 12.18 -29.74 -14.35
N ARG A 21 13.20 -30.18 -13.60
CA ARG A 21 14.27 -29.30 -13.14
C ARG A 21 15.37 -29.29 -14.18
N THR A 22 15.41 -28.25 -15.01
CA THR A 22 16.47 -28.09 -16.00
C THR A 22 17.78 -27.74 -15.30
N LEU A 23 18.70 -28.70 -15.24
CA LEU A 23 20.09 -28.46 -14.87
C LEU A 23 20.84 -28.13 -16.16
N THR A 24 21.12 -26.85 -16.40
CA THR A 24 21.95 -26.44 -17.53
C THR A 24 23.40 -26.77 -17.20
N PHE A 25 23.89 -27.89 -17.71
CA PHE A 25 25.31 -28.21 -17.73
C PHE A 25 25.90 -27.59 -19.00
N ASN A 26 26.43 -26.37 -18.87
CA ASN A 26 27.29 -25.79 -19.90
C ASN A 26 28.73 -26.10 -19.49
N GLU A 27 29.40 -26.94 -20.26
CA GLU A 27 30.83 -27.21 -20.05
C GLU A 27 31.62 -25.91 -20.22
N PRO A 28 32.50 -25.57 -19.27
CA PRO A 28 33.41 -24.43 -19.41
C PRO A 28 34.27 -24.59 -20.67
N VAL A 29 34.52 -23.50 -21.41
CA VAL A 29 35.37 -23.51 -22.62
C VAL A 29 36.78 -24.01 -22.30
N GLU A 30 37.23 -23.70 -21.09
CA GLU A 30 38.52 -24.06 -20.53
C GLU A 30 38.74 -25.58 -20.54
N GLN A 31 37.68 -26.37 -20.34
CA GLN A 31 37.78 -27.84 -20.44
C GLN A 31 38.06 -28.29 -21.87
N MET A 32 37.45 -27.65 -22.88
CA MET A 32 37.72 -27.95 -24.28
C MET A 32 39.16 -27.60 -24.68
N LEU A 33 39.68 -26.48 -24.18
CA LEU A 33 41.09 -26.11 -24.38
C LEU A 33 42.04 -27.15 -23.78
N LEU A 34 41.79 -27.58 -22.54
CA LEU A 34 42.59 -28.61 -21.88
C LEU A 34 42.51 -29.97 -22.59
N ILE A 35 41.35 -30.33 -23.15
CA ILE A 35 41.21 -31.53 -23.99
C ILE A 35 42.08 -31.40 -25.24
N ALA A 36 42.02 -30.26 -25.93
CA ALA A 36 42.84 -30.02 -27.12
C ALA A 36 44.34 -30.11 -26.81
N SER A 37 44.77 -29.45 -25.73
CA SER A 37 46.15 -29.50 -25.21
C SER A 37 46.59 -30.94 -24.92
N LYS A 38 45.79 -31.73 -24.20
CA LYS A 38 46.14 -33.13 -23.88
C LYS A 38 46.18 -34.05 -25.10
N VAL A 39 45.32 -33.82 -26.08
CA VAL A 39 45.28 -34.64 -27.31
C VAL A 39 46.46 -34.31 -28.21
N LEU A 40 46.75 -33.02 -28.42
CA LEU A 40 47.85 -32.57 -29.27
C LEU A 40 49.21 -32.86 -28.66
N GLY A 41 49.37 -32.69 -27.34
CA GLY A 41 50.61 -33.01 -26.61
C GLY A 41 51.02 -34.49 -26.71
N GLN A 42 50.09 -35.41 -27.01
CA GLN A 42 50.41 -36.82 -27.25
C GLN A 42 51.09 -37.07 -28.61
N THR A 43 51.05 -36.11 -29.54
CA THR A 43 51.53 -36.29 -30.92
C THR A 43 53.03 -36.04 -31.10
N GLN A 44 53.80 -35.88 -30.00
CA GLN A 44 55.28 -35.71 -29.95
C GLN A 44 55.85 -34.88 -31.11
N LYS A 45 55.76 -33.55 -30.99
CA LYS A 45 56.36 -32.61 -31.93
C LYS A 45 57.35 -31.70 -31.22
N GLU A 46 58.39 -31.28 -31.93
CA GLU A 46 59.31 -30.27 -31.43
C GLU A 46 58.58 -28.93 -31.42
N VAL A 47 58.48 -28.33 -30.24
CA VAL A 47 57.87 -27.02 -30.05
C VAL A 47 58.85 -25.96 -30.55
N PRO A 48 58.42 -24.95 -31.32
CA PRO A 48 59.31 -23.91 -31.83
C PRO A 48 59.94 -23.06 -30.71
N ASP A 49 61.21 -22.66 -30.90
CA ASP A 49 61.97 -21.85 -29.94
C ASP A 49 61.35 -20.46 -29.68
N ASN A 50 60.56 -19.94 -30.62
CA ASN A 50 59.91 -18.63 -30.55
C ASN A 50 58.58 -18.63 -29.76
N LEU A 51 58.19 -19.75 -29.14
CA LEU A 51 56.95 -19.85 -28.37
C LEU A 51 56.91 -18.88 -27.19
N SER A 52 58.04 -18.70 -26.50
CA SER A 52 58.13 -17.76 -25.37
C SER A 52 57.88 -16.32 -25.82
N ASP A 53 58.46 -15.92 -26.95
CA ASP A 53 58.27 -14.57 -27.51
C ASP A 53 56.80 -14.37 -27.91
N LEU A 54 56.16 -15.40 -28.50
CA LEU A 54 54.73 -15.37 -28.83
C LEU A 54 53.85 -15.17 -27.59
N MET A 55 54.15 -15.90 -26.50
CA MET A 55 53.42 -15.76 -25.25
C MET A 55 53.55 -14.35 -24.66
N ASP A 56 54.76 -13.78 -24.68
CA ASP A 56 55.02 -12.43 -24.21
C ASP A 56 54.26 -11.37 -25.03
N THR A 57 54.25 -11.50 -26.37
CA THR A 57 53.46 -10.63 -27.25
C THR A 57 51.96 -10.71 -26.92
N ILE A 58 51.42 -11.91 -26.71
CA ILE A 58 50.01 -12.16 -26.37
C ILE A 58 49.63 -11.57 -25.00
N ASP A 59 50.47 -11.75 -23.98
CA ASP A 59 50.19 -11.25 -22.62
C ASP A 59 50.26 -9.73 -22.54
N ARG A 60 51.30 -9.13 -23.15
CA ARG A 60 51.50 -7.68 -23.19
C ARG A 60 50.32 -6.97 -23.86
N ALA A 61 49.78 -7.56 -24.92
CA ALA A 61 48.59 -7.07 -25.62
C ALA A 61 47.27 -7.42 -24.91
N ARG A 62 47.29 -8.29 -23.88
CA ARG A 62 46.10 -8.72 -23.11
C ARG A 62 45.01 -9.35 -23.99
N VAL A 63 45.42 -9.99 -25.08
CA VAL A 63 44.51 -10.53 -26.11
C VAL A 63 43.98 -11.92 -25.79
N TYR A 64 44.60 -12.64 -24.85
CA TYR A 64 44.19 -14.00 -24.49
C TYR A 64 42.87 -14.02 -23.69
N PRO A 65 41.83 -14.72 -24.15
CA PRO A 65 40.51 -14.71 -23.51
C PRO A 65 40.39 -15.63 -22.29
N LEU A 66 41.24 -16.66 -22.16
CA LEU A 66 41.14 -17.70 -21.13
C LEU A 66 42.28 -17.60 -20.09
N ARG A 67 42.44 -16.42 -19.49
CA ARG A 67 43.62 -16.02 -18.68
C ARG A 67 44.09 -17.04 -17.63
N ASP A 68 43.17 -17.77 -16.99
CA ASP A 68 43.52 -18.73 -15.93
C ASP A 68 44.26 -19.98 -16.46
N TYR A 69 44.27 -20.19 -17.78
CA TYR A 69 44.89 -21.32 -18.48
C TYR A 69 45.93 -20.87 -19.52
N PHE A 70 46.48 -19.67 -19.33
CA PHE A 70 47.56 -19.14 -20.14
C PHE A 70 48.91 -19.39 -19.46
N ASP A 71 49.34 -20.65 -19.47
CA ASP A 71 50.60 -21.11 -18.89
C ASP A 71 51.46 -21.86 -19.94
N LEU A 72 52.75 -22.00 -19.66
CA LEU A 72 53.72 -22.58 -20.59
C LEU A 72 53.38 -24.05 -20.91
N GLU A 73 53.02 -24.86 -19.91
CA GLU A 73 52.74 -26.28 -20.09
C GLU A 73 51.52 -26.50 -21.00
N THR A 74 50.42 -25.78 -20.75
CA THR A 74 49.22 -25.87 -21.58
C THR A 74 49.51 -25.44 -23.02
N THR A 75 50.33 -24.39 -23.18
CA THR A 75 50.66 -23.77 -24.46
C THR A 75 51.61 -24.62 -25.31
N GLU A 76 52.65 -25.21 -24.71
CA GLU A 76 53.54 -26.18 -25.37
C GLU A 76 52.75 -27.37 -25.91
N ASN A 77 51.82 -27.89 -25.10
CA ASN A 77 50.97 -29.02 -25.46
C ASN A 77 49.90 -28.68 -26.52
N LEU A 78 49.61 -27.41 -26.77
CA LEU A 78 48.67 -26.98 -27.82
C LEU A 78 49.30 -26.98 -29.22
N PHE A 79 50.63 -27.00 -29.34
CA PHE A 79 51.31 -27.03 -30.63
C PHE A 79 50.79 -28.18 -31.52
N PRO A 80 50.43 -27.94 -32.79
CA PRO A 80 50.75 -26.78 -33.64
C PRO A 80 49.83 -25.57 -33.51
N LEU A 81 48.77 -25.61 -32.69
CA LEU A 81 47.90 -24.45 -32.50
C LEU A 81 48.68 -23.38 -31.77
N ASP A 82 48.69 -22.17 -32.33
CA ASP A 82 49.11 -21.02 -31.54
C ASP A 82 48.13 -20.83 -30.35
N PRO A 83 48.56 -20.19 -29.24
CA PRO A 83 47.74 -20.07 -28.04
C PRO A 83 46.39 -19.38 -28.33
N LEU A 84 46.40 -18.29 -29.10
CA LEU A 84 45.19 -17.57 -29.50
C LEU A 84 44.33 -18.40 -30.45
N ALA A 85 44.92 -19.13 -31.40
CA ALA A 85 44.19 -20.02 -32.28
C ALA A 85 43.45 -21.10 -31.49
N GLY A 86 44.11 -21.73 -30.52
CA GLY A 86 43.52 -22.73 -29.62
C GLY A 86 42.37 -22.18 -28.78
N ALA A 87 42.52 -20.97 -28.25
CA ALA A 87 41.46 -20.30 -27.50
C ALA A 87 40.28 -19.90 -28.41
N VAL A 88 40.56 -19.33 -29.59
CA VAL A 88 39.52 -18.89 -30.54
C VAL A 88 38.74 -20.08 -31.08
N ILE A 89 39.40 -21.18 -31.47
CA ILE A 89 38.69 -22.36 -32.01
C ILE A 89 37.80 -23.00 -30.95
N THR A 90 38.27 -23.17 -29.71
CA THR A 90 37.48 -23.78 -28.63
C THR A 90 36.26 -22.93 -28.26
N MET A 91 36.43 -21.61 -28.17
CA MET A 91 35.30 -20.68 -28.00
C MET A 91 34.33 -20.74 -29.18
N ALA A 92 34.83 -20.74 -30.43
CA ALA A 92 34.00 -20.79 -31.62
C ALA A 92 33.20 -22.09 -31.72
N LEU A 93 33.80 -23.24 -31.40
CA LEU A 93 33.12 -24.53 -31.38
C LEU A 93 32.09 -24.64 -30.25
N GLN A 94 32.29 -23.95 -29.13
CA GLN A 94 31.25 -23.82 -28.09
C GLN A 94 30.03 -23.05 -28.61
N LEU A 95 30.30 -21.96 -29.34
CA LEU A 95 29.25 -21.03 -29.77
C LEU A 95 28.51 -21.50 -31.02
N TYR A 96 29.22 -22.16 -31.93
CA TYR A 96 28.75 -22.45 -33.28
C TYR A 96 28.71 -23.94 -33.62
N GLY A 97 29.48 -24.76 -32.91
CA GLY A 97 29.58 -26.20 -33.12
C GLY A 97 28.73 -27.03 -32.16
N GLN A 98 29.16 -28.27 -31.94
CA GLN A 98 28.59 -29.23 -30.98
C GLN A 98 29.60 -29.52 -29.84
N ASN A 99 30.24 -28.47 -29.31
CA ASN A 99 31.27 -28.54 -28.25
C ASN A 99 32.33 -29.62 -28.55
N GLU A 100 32.51 -30.57 -27.62
CA GLU A 100 33.48 -31.66 -27.69
C GLU A 100 33.41 -32.44 -29.01
N ARG A 101 32.21 -32.72 -29.55
CA ARG A 101 32.09 -33.49 -30.80
C ARG A 101 32.77 -32.76 -31.95
N SER A 102 32.57 -31.45 -32.05
CA SER A 102 33.22 -30.66 -33.10
C SER A 102 34.72 -30.48 -32.83
N LEU A 103 35.14 -30.42 -31.57
CA LEU A 103 36.54 -30.36 -31.20
C LEU A 103 37.27 -31.67 -31.57
N PHE A 104 36.70 -32.83 -31.24
CA PHE A 104 37.28 -34.12 -31.61
C PHE A 104 37.38 -34.27 -33.13
N THR A 105 36.37 -33.83 -33.88
CA THR A 105 36.45 -33.77 -35.35
C THR A 105 37.62 -32.89 -35.79
N PHE A 106 37.73 -31.65 -35.31
CA PHE A 106 38.83 -30.74 -35.66
C PHE A 106 40.23 -31.32 -35.39
N LEU A 107 40.39 -32.02 -34.25
CA LEU A 107 41.69 -32.55 -33.82
C LEU A 107 42.09 -33.85 -34.53
N HIS A 108 41.13 -34.68 -34.97
CA HIS A 108 41.40 -36.01 -35.52
C HIS A 108 41.08 -36.17 -37.01
N SER A 109 40.29 -35.29 -37.61
CA SER A 109 39.94 -35.42 -39.02
C SER A 109 41.12 -35.03 -39.92
N GLU A 110 41.25 -35.72 -41.05
CA GLU A 110 42.12 -35.34 -42.18
C GLU A 110 41.35 -34.42 -43.15
N GLU A 111 40.36 -33.69 -42.65
CA GLU A 111 39.55 -32.80 -43.49
C GLU A 111 40.35 -31.57 -43.93
N THR A 112 40.00 -31.04 -45.11
CA THR A 112 40.58 -29.81 -45.65
C THR A 112 40.49 -28.68 -44.62
N GLN A 113 41.57 -27.91 -44.47
CA GLN A 113 41.72 -26.82 -43.49
C GLN A 113 41.71 -27.28 -42.01
N GLY A 114 41.72 -28.58 -41.71
CA GLY A 114 41.89 -29.10 -40.35
C GLY A 114 43.34 -29.07 -39.86
N VAL A 115 43.58 -29.29 -38.56
CA VAL A 115 44.91 -29.22 -37.95
C VAL A 115 45.88 -30.23 -38.59
N ASN A 116 45.43 -31.47 -38.81
CA ASN A 116 46.26 -32.53 -39.39
C ASN A 116 46.59 -32.28 -40.87
N ALA A 117 45.65 -31.73 -41.64
CA ALA A 117 45.90 -31.33 -43.02
C ALA A 117 46.93 -30.19 -43.08
N PHE A 118 46.78 -29.17 -42.23
CA PHE A 118 47.72 -28.04 -42.13
C PHE A 118 49.15 -28.50 -41.79
N LEU A 119 49.28 -29.40 -40.82
CA LEU A 119 50.56 -30.01 -40.43
C LEU A 119 51.25 -30.74 -41.59
N THR A 120 50.47 -31.38 -42.46
CA THR A 120 51.00 -32.11 -43.62
C THR A 120 51.49 -31.15 -44.71
N GLU A 121 50.87 -29.98 -44.84
CA GLU A 121 51.17 -28.98 -45.88
C GLU A 121 52.22 -27.94 -45.47
N ARG A 122 52.27 -27.52 -44.19
CA ARG A 122 53.06 -26.37 -43.72
C ARG A 122 54.12 -26.67 -42.65
N GLY A 123 54.35 -27.94 -42.31
CA GLY A 123 55.45 -28.35 -41.43
C GLY A 123 55.34 -27.78 -40.02
N ASP A 124 56.42 -27.16 -39.52
CA ASP A 124 56.58 -26.67 -38.14
C ASP A 124 55.95 -25.29 -37.88
N ASN A 125 55.18 -24.77 -38.84
CA ASN A 125 54.51 -23.48 -38.68
C ASN A 125 53.31 -23.56 -37.72
N TYR A 126 52.97 -22.42 -37.11
CA TYR A 126 51.80 -22.32 -36.24
C TYR A 126 50.49 -22.35 -37.03
N PHE A 127 49.53 -23.15 -36.56
CA PHE A 127 48.14 -23.04 -36.98
C PHE A 127 47.55 -21.78 -36.34
N HIS A 128 47.59 -20.68 -37.09
CA HIS A 128 47.28 -19.34 -36.57
C HIS A 128 45.78 -18.99 -36.61
N VAL A 129 45.37 -17.88 -35.97
CA VAL A 129 43.96 -17.43 -35.93
C VAL A 129 43.36 -17.28 -37.34
N GLY A 130 44.12 -16.83 -38.33
CA GLY A 130 43.68 -16.82 -39.74
C GLY A 130 43.26 -18.19 -40.28
N ALA A 131 43.99 -19.27 -39.95
CA ALA A 131 43.64 -20.63 -40.36
C ALA A 131 42.40 -21.15 -39.61
N VAL A 132 42.19 -20.71 -38.37
CA VAL A 132 40.95 -20.97 -37.62
C VAL A 132 39.74 -20.38 -38.35
N TYR A 133 39.86 -19.20 -38.95
CA TYR A 133 38.79 -18.62 -39.76
C TYR A 133 38.45 -19.53 -40.94
N ASP A 134 39.46 -19.97 -41.69
CA ASP A 134 39.27 -20.80 -42.88
C ASP A 134 38.61 -22.15 -42.53
N TYR A 135 39.03 -22.78 -41.44
CA TYR A 135 38.36 -23.99 -40.91
C TYR A 135 36.90 -23.72 -40.54
N LEU A 136 36.64 -22.71 -39.71
CA LEU A 136 35.29 -22.40 -39.24
C LEU A 136 34.36 -22.05 -40.39
N PHE A 137 34.84 -21.25 -41.34
CA PHE A 137 34.06 -20.86 -42.51
C PHE A 137 33.78 -22.07 -43.38
N HIS A 138 34.77 -22.91 -43.70
CA HIS A 138 34.56 -24.11 -44.54
C HIS A 138 33.54 -25.08 -43.94
N HIS A 139 33.63 -25.37 -42.64
CA HIS A 139 32.85 -26.43 -42.00
C HIS A 139 31.52 -25.96 -41.39
N LEU A 140 31.41 -24.68 -41.02
CA LEU A 140 30.23 -24.12 -40.37
C LEU A 140 29.55 -23.00 -41.18
N HIS A 141 29.95 -22.76 -42.44
CA HIS A 141 29.43 -21.72 -43.33
C HIS A 141 27.92 -21.48 -43.20
N PHE A 142 27.12 -22.54 -43.42
CA PHE A 142 25.66 -22.46 -43.41
C PHE A 142 25.13 -21.89 -42.09
N PHE A 143 25.71 -22.30 -40.95
CA PHE A 143 25.28 -21.79 -39.66
C PHE A 143 25.79 -20.37 -39.38
N LEU A 144 27.04 -20.07 -39.77
CA LEU A 144 27.65 -18.76 -39.56
C LEU A 144 26.90 -17.65 -40.28
N GLU A 145 26.38 -17.92 -41.49
CA GLU A 145 25.62 -16.96 -42.29
C GLU A 145 24.12 -16.86 -41.96
N THR A 146 23.59 -17.81 -41.18
CA THR A 146 22.16 -17.79 -40.82
C THR A 146 21.85 -16.61 -39.89
N THR A 147 20.74 -15.90 -40.09
CA THR A 147 20.27 -14.82 -39.19
C THR A 147 20.00 -15.26 -37.74
N ALA A 148 19.90 -16.58 -37.51
CA ALA A 148 19.82 -17.21 -36.20
C ALA A 148 21.15 -17.17 -35.41
N ASN A 149 22.28 -16.90 -36.08
CA ASN A 149 23.55 -16.64 -35.43
C ASN A 149 23.58 -15.19 -34.93
N ARG A 150 23.76 -14.98 -33.62
CA ARG A 150 23.89 -13.64 -33.02
C ARG A 150 25.07 -12.83 -33.60
N HIS A 151 26.07 -13.51 -34.15
CA HIS A 151 27.25 -12.89 -34.74
C HIS A 151 27.22 -12.87 -36.28
N HIS A 152 26.09 -13.19 -36.92
CA HIS A 152 26.02 -13.29 -38.39
C HIS A 152 26.50 -12.04 -39.12
N MET A 153 26.19 -10.83 -38.62
CA MET A 153 26.63 -9.57 -39.22
C MET A 153 28.16 -9.41 -39.20
N LYS A 154 28.83 -9.89 -38.15
CA LYS A 154 30.30 -9.80 -38.05
C LYS A 154 30.97 -10.80 -39.00
N TRP A 155 30.44 -12.02 -39.09
CA TRP A 155 30.92 -13.01 -40.08
C TRP A 155 30.71 -12.54 -41.51
N ARG A 156 29.55 -11.96 -41.79
CA ARG A 156 29.23 -11.35 -43.08
C ARG A 156 30.20 -10.22 -43.43
N ALA A 157 30.53 -9.35 -42.47
CA ALA A 157 31.49 -8.27 -42.67
C ALA A 157 32.89 -8.79 -43.06
N ILE A 158 33.41 -9.81 -42.37
CA ILE A 158 34.71 -10.40 -42.72
C ILE A 158 34.67 -10.92 -44.17
N ARG A 159 33.61 -11.64 -44.55
CA ARG A 159 33.43 -12.18 -45.90
C ARG A 159 33.34 -11.08 -46.96
N GLU A 160 32.49 -10.07 -46.75
CA GLU A 160 32.32 -8.94 -47.68
C GLU A 160 33.62 -8.16 -47.85
N SER A 161 34.40 -7.93 -46.77
CA SER A 161 35.72 -7.29 -46.87
C SER A 161 36.75 -8.15 -47.63
N LEU A 162 36.70 -9.47 -47.49
CA LEU A 162 37.54 -10.39 -48.27
C LEU A 162 37.15 -10.37 -49.76
N GLU A 163 35.86 -10.36 -50.09
CA GLU A 163 35.34 -10.25 -51.47
C GLU A 163 35.80 -8.94 -52.14
N VAL A 164 35.84 -7.83 -51.40
CA VAL A 164 36.36 -6.54 -51.90
C VAL A 164 37.84 -6.65 -52.24
N LEU A 165 38.66 -7.25 -51.38
CA LEU A 165 40.09 -7.46 -51.66
C LEU A 165 40.31 -8.42 -52.84
N ASP A 166 39.47 -9.44 -53.00
CA ASP A 166 39.56 -10.38 -54.11
C ASP A 166 39.43 -9.71 -55.48
N GLY A 167 38.66 -8.62 -55.57
CA GLY A 167 38.51 -7.80 -56.78
C GLY A 167 39.64 -6.80 -57.05
N GLU A 168 40.59 -6.61 -56.14
CA GLU A 168 41.68 -5.64 -56.26
C GLU A 168 43.01 -6.32 -56.65
N ASP A 169 43.84 -5.58 -57.40
CA ASP A 169 45.21 -5.94 -57.74
C ASP A 169 46.18 -5.16 -56.83
N TYR A 170 46.52 -5.78 -55.69
CA TYR A 170 47.35 -5.19 -54.63
C TYR A 170 48.48 -6.16 -54.27
N ALA A 171 49.70 -5.62 -54.12
CA ALA A 171 50.91 -6.43 -53.91
C ALA A 171 50.88 -7.26 -52.62
N HIS A 172 50.32 -6.72 -51.53
CA HIS A 172 50.24 -7.39 -50.21
C HIS A 172 48.83 -7.93 -49.92
N LYS A 173 48.17 -8.47 -50.95
CA LYS A 173 46.78 -8.93 -50.85
C LYS A 173 46.61 -10.10 -49.88
N GLU A 174 47.55 -11.05 -49.87
CA GLU A 174 47.47 -12.22 -49.00
C GLU A 174 47.63 -11.80 -47.52
N GLU A 175 48.54 -10.88 -47.24
CA GLU A 175 48.77 -10.28 -45.92
C GLU A 175 47.54 -9.49 -45.45
N ALA A 176 46.94 -8.70 -46.34
CA ALA A 176 45.71 -7.97 -46.07
C ALA A 176 44.52 -8.91 -45.77
N GLN A 177 44.38 -10.00 -46.53
CA GLN A 177 43.37 -11.02 -46.27
C GLN A 177 43.57 -11.72 -44.92
N LEU A 178 44.82 -12.05 -44.59
CA LEU A 178 45.15 -12.64 -43.29
C LEU A 178 44.82 -11.69 -42.14
N LEU A 179 45.18 -10.41 -42.26
CA LEU A 179 44.85 -9.38 -41.27
C LEU A 179 43.33 -9.24 -41.05
N LEU A 180 42.52 -9.24 -42.11
CA LEU A 180 41.06 -9.19 -41.97
C LEU A 180 40.51 -10.40 -41.19
N LYS A 181 41.04 -11.61 -41.46
CA LYS A 181 40.64 -12.83 -40.73
C LYS A 181 41.01 -12.74 -39.25
N VAL A 182 42.24 -12.31 -38.94
CA VAL A 182 42.75 -12.18 -37.57
C VAL A 182 42.01 -11.08 -36.81
N ILE A 183 41.93 -9.85 -37.36
CA ILE A 183 41.19 -8.74 -36.74
C ILE A 183 39.72 -9.11 -36.55
N GLY A 184 39.10 -9.75 -37.56
CA GLY A 184 37.71 -10.17 -37.52
C GLY A 184 37.40 -11.17 -36.41
N LEU A 185 38.22 -12.22 -36.26
CA LEU A 185 38.06 -13.21 -35.19
C LEU A 185 38.43 -12.66 -33.82
N LEU A 186 39.52 -11.90 -33.70
CA LEU A 186 39.87 -11.28 -32.43
C LEU A 186 38.83 -10.24 -32.01
N ALA A 187 38.18 -9.53 -32.94
CA ALA A 187 37.02 -8.66 -32.66
C ALA A 187 35.78 -9.42 -32.13
N LEU A 188 35.71 -10.74 -32.30
CA LEU A 188 34.66 -11.60 -31.76
C LEU A 188 35.03 -12.21 -30.40
N PHE A 189 36.27 -12.67 -30.26
CA PHE A 189 36.66 -13.57 -29.17
C PHE A 189 37.66 -12.96 -28.18
N ALA A 190 38.42 -11.94 -28.57
CA ALA A 190 39.36 -11.30 -27.65
C ALA A 190 38.62 -10.44 -26.59
N PRO A 191 39.15 -10.34 -25.37
CA PRO A 191 38.61 -9.48 -24.32
C PRO A 191 38.38 -8.04 -24.78
N GLN A 192 37.42 -7.34 -24.16
CA GLN A 192 37.15 -5.94 -24.52
C GLN A 192 38.32 -4.99 -24.22
N GLY A 193 39.16 -5.33 -23.23
CA GLY A 193 40.37 -4.57 -22.88
C GLY A 193 41.65 -5.04 -23.56
N ALA A 194 41.54 -5.79 -24.66
CA ALA A 194 42.67 -6.25 -25.45
C ALA A 194 43.17 -5.14 -26.39
N ASN A 195 44.49 -4.97 -26.47
CA ASN A 195 45.14 -4.09 -27.43
C ASN A 195 45.31 -4.86 -28.74
N LEU A 196 44.63 -4.43 -29.80
CA LEU A 196 44.84 -4.94 -31.15
C LEU A 196 45.40 -3.79 -31.99
N ASP A 197 46.60 -3.34 -31.65
CA ASP A 197 47.29 -2.26 -32.36
C ASP A 197 48.31 -2.81 -33.36
N THR A 198 48.95 -1.91 -34.09
CA THR A 198 49.95 -2.23 -35.11
C THR A 198 51.10 -3.04 -34.54
N ASP A 199 51.60 -2.67 -33.35
CA ASP A 199 52.71 -3.36 -32.68
C ASP A 199 52.37 -4.83 -32.42
N PHE A 200 51.19 -5.09 -31.82
CA PHE A 200 50.75 -6.47 -31.57
C PHE A 200 50.56 -7.26 -32.87
N LEU A 201 49.86 -6.71 -33.86
CA LEU A 201 49.56 -7.42 -35.10
C LEU A 201 50.83 -7.72 -35.90
N ASN A 202 51.81 -6.81 -35.89
CA ASN A 202 53.09 -6.99 -36.56
C ASN A 202 53.90 -8.12 -35.91
N GLU A 203 54.09 -8.08 -34.58
CA GLU A 203 54.81 -9.13 -33.86
C GLU A 203 54.11 -10.50 -33.96
N TYR A 204 52.79 -10.54 -33.75
CA TYR A 204 52.04 -11.79 -33.77
C TYR A 204 52.10 -12.47 -35.15
N LEU A 205 51.94 -11.73 -36.24
CA LEU A 205 51.99 -12.30 -37.60
C LEU A 205 53.41 -12.60 -38.07
N ALA A 206 54.41 -11.85 -37.62
CA ALA A 206 55.82 -12.17 -37.88
C ALA A 206 56.20 -13.52 -37.23
N ILE A 207 55.74 -13.78 -36.01
CA ILE A 207 56.01 -15.03 -35.29
C ILE A 207 55.17 -16.21 -35.81
N THR A 208 53.88 -16.00 -36.09
CA THR A 208 52.97 -17.12 -36.40
C THR A 208 52.81 -17.44 -37.88
N ALA A 209 53.06 -16.48 -38.77
CA ALA A 209 52.82 -16.61 -40.21
C ALA A 209 53.97 -16.08 -41.09
N GLU A 210 55.11 -15.69 -40.49
CA GLU A 210 56.29 -15.14 -41.18
C GLU A 210 56.00 -13.91 -42.06
N VAL A 211 54.99 -13.12 -41.70
CA VAL A 211 54.60 -11.91 -42.46
C VAL A 211 55.40 -10.70 -41.98
N THR A 212 56.08 -10.00 -42.89
CA THR A 212 56.91 -8.83 -42.57
C THR A 212 56.29 -7.48 -42.95
N GLU A 213 55.35 -7.44 -43.90
CA GLU A 213 54.78 -6.21 -44.47
C GLU A 213 53.40 -5.85 -43.87
N VAL A 214 53.26 -5.98 -42.55
CA VAL A 214 51.97 -5.78 -41.85
C VAL A 214 51.50 -4.32 -41.89
N GLU A 215 52.41 -3.36 -41.75
CA GLU A 215 52.07 -1.92 -41.72
C GLU A 215 51.50 -1.44 -43.07
N ALA A 216 52.11 -1.87 -44.18
CA ALA A 216 51.64 -1.51 -45.52
C ALA A 216 50.24 -2.06 -45.79
N ALA A 217 49.98 -3.31 -45.38
CA ALA A 217 48.68 -3.94 -45.51
C ALA A 217 47.62 -3.26 -44.61
N LEU A 218 47.94 -2.92 -43.36
CA LEU A 218 47.05 -2.18 -42.47
C LEU A 218 46.70 -0.80 -43.04
N ALA A 219 47.68 -0.04 -43.52
CA ALA A 219 47.46 1.27 -44.14
C ALA A 219 46.57 1.17 -45.39
N TYR A 220 46.72 0.11 -46.18
CA TYR A 220 45.86 -0.14 -47.33
C TYR A 220 44.42 -0.47 -46.92
N LEU A 221 44.23 -1.32 -45.90
CA LEU A 221 42.92 -1.70 -45.37
C LEU A 221 42.17 -0.49 -44.76
N GLU A 222 42.87 0.38 -44.04
CA GLU A 222 42.31 1.65 -43.53
C GLU A 222 41.88 2.57 -44.67
N LYS A 223 42.73 2.74 -45.69
CA LYS A 223 42.43 3.57 -46.87
C LYS A 223 41.23 3.07 -47.68
N LYS A 224 40.98 1.76 -47.68
CA LYS A 224 39.79 1.15 -48.30
C LYS A 224 38.58 1.11 -47.37
N HIS A 225 38.69 1.70 -46.18
CA HIS A 225 37.65 1.72 -45.14
C HIS A 225 37.16 0.32 -44.73
N LEU A 226 38.01 -0.70 -44.85
CA LEU A 226 37.66 -2.08 -44.44
C LEU A 226 37.89 -2.30 -42.94
N ILE A 227 38.84 -1.58 -42.37
CA ILE A 227 39.14 -1.57 -40.93
C ILE A 227 39.21 -0.13 -40.40
N ARG A 228 39.07 0.01 -39.08
CA ARG A 228 39.19 1.26 -38.34
C ARG A 228 39.99 1.04 -37.06
N TYR A 229 40.94 1.93 -36.78
CA TYR A 229 41.64 2.00 -35.51
C TYR A 229 40.90 2.91 -34.51
N THR A 230 40.69 2.44 -33.29
CA THR A 230 40.11 3.23 -32.20
C THR A 230 41.17 3.50 -31.13
N ARG A 231 41.51 4.77 -30.90
CA ARG A 231 42.59 5.17 -29.98
C ARG A 231 42.30 4.80 -28.53
N PHE A 232 41.05 4.99 -28.08
CA PHE A 232 40.65 4.77 -26.68
C PHE A 232 40.88 3.35 -26.17
N ASN A 233 40.59 2.34 -27.00
CA ASN A 233 40.77 0.93 -26.67
C ASN A 233 41.96 0.28 -27.40
N ARG A 234 42.79 1.09 -28.09
CA ARG A 234 43.96 0.66 -28.89
C ARG A 234 43.66 -0.55 -29.76
N ARG A 235 42.60 -0.47 -30.56
CA ARG A 235 42.07 -1.64 -31.25
C ARG A 235 41.68 -1.35 -32.69
N TYR A 236 42.13 -2.22 -33.59
CA TYR A 236 41.57 -2.40 -34.91
C TYR A 236 40.23 -3.15 -34.88
N SER A 237 39.25 -2.64 -35.61
CA SER A 237 37.94 -3.26 -35.78
C SER A 237 37.47 -3.19 -37.23
N MET A 238 36.62 -4.13 -37.63
CA MET A 238 36.04 -4.17 -38.98
C MET A 238 34.98 -3.08 -39.14
N THR A 239 35.01 -2.38 -40.27
CA THR A 239 33.98 -1.38 -40.64
C THR A 239 32.90 -2.06 -41.48
N ILE A 240 31.62 -1.78 -41.22
CA ILE A 240 30.51 -2.42 -41.93
C ILE A 240 29.63 -1.36 -42.58
N GLY A 241 29.65 -1.24 -43.91
CA GLY A 241 28.62 -0.54 -44.68
C GLY A 241 28.54 0.97 -44.47
N THR A 242 29.67 1.64 -44.21
CA THR A 242 29.79 3.10 -44.14
C THR A 242 31.02 3.55 -44.93
N ASP A 243 30.86 4.65 -45.68
CA ASP A 243 31.94 5.32 -46.42
C ASP A 243 32.58 6.44 -45.58
N LEU A 244 32.21 6.57 -44.29
CA LEU A 244 32.73 7.61 -43.41
C LEU A 244 34.17 7.32 -42.98
N ASP A 245 35.08 8.23 -43.28
CA ASP A 245 36.40 8.26 -42.65
C ASP A 245 36.28 8.81 -41.21
N PHE A 246 36.21 7.90 -40.23
CA PHE A 246 36.09 8.27 -38.83
C PHE A 246 37.31 9.06 -38.31
N SER A 247 38.51 8.81 -38.84
CA SER A 247 39.72 9.50 -38.40
C SER A 247 39.67 10.95 -38.81
N GLU A 248 39.38 11.21 -40.09
CA GLU A 248 39.22 12.58 -40.60
C GLU A 248 38.02 13.28 -39.95
N ALA A 249 36.89 12.58 -39.79
CA ALA A 249 35.70 13.15 -39.16
C ALA A 249 35.94 13.53 -37.69
N LEU A 250 36.65 12.71 -36.92
CA LEU A 250 36.99 13.00 -35.53
C LEU A 250 38.03 14.13 -35.41
N GLU A 251 39.00 14.21 -36.31
CA GLU A 251 39.98 15.32 -36.34
C GLU A 251 39.30 16.65 -36.72
N LYS A 252 38.38 16.62 -37.69
CA LYS A 252 37.55 17.77 -38.04
C LYS A 252 36.68 18.20 -36.85
N ALA A 253 36.02 17.26 -36.18
CA ALA A 253 35.22 17.55 -34.99
C ALA A 253 36.07 18.14 -33.86
N GLU A 254 37.29 17.65 -33.67
CA GLU A 254 38.23 18.20 -32.67
C GLU A 254 38.62 19.64 -33.00
N ALA A 255 38.90 19.95 -34.26
CA ALA A 255 39.22 21.30 -34.70
C ALA A 255 38.02 22.27 -34.56
N GLU A 256 36.79 21.80 -34.80
CA GLU A 256 35.57 22.58 -34.60
C GLU A 256 35.27 22.83 -33.12
N LEU A 257 35.54 21.85 -32.26
CA LEU A 257 35.36 21.96 -30.81
C LEU A 257 36.46 22.79 -30.14
N ALA A 258 37.57 23.09 -30.84
CA ALA A 258 38.68 23.87 -30.32
C ALA A 258 38.24 25.32 -30.01
N GLY A 259 38.03 25.60 -28.72
CA GLY A 259 37.60 26.91 -28.21
C GLY A 259 36.15 26.97 -27.73
N GLU A 260 35.37 25.91 -27.89
CA GLU A 260 34.04 25.79 -27.30
C GLU A 260 34.10 25.29 -25.85
N ALA A 261 33.18 25.77 -25.01
CA ALA A 261 33.03 25.27 -23.64
C ALA A 261 32.23 23.96 -23.66
N LEU A 262 32.89 22.84 -23.34
CA LEU A 262 32.22 21.54 -23.28
C LEU A 262 31.13 21.52 -22.20
N PRO A 263 29.98 20.85 -22.43
CA PRO A 263 28.89 20.73 -21.45
C PRO A 263 29.22 19.64 -20.40
N VAL A 264 30.29 19.85 -19.62
CA VAL A 264 30.85 18.88 -18.66
C VAL A 264 29.79 18.35 -17.69
N LEU A 265 28.97 19.25 -17.12
CA LEU A 265 27.94 18.86 -16.16
C LEU A 265 26.95 17.84 -16.75
N GLY A 266 26.48 18.07 -17.97
CA GLY A 266 25.52 17.18 -18.64
C GLY A 266 26.11 15.81 -18.94
N MET A 267 27.36 15.80 -19.45
CA MET A 267 28.08 14.55 -19.75
C MET A 267 28.35 13.73 -18.48
N VAL A 268 28.75 14.39 -17.39
CA VAL A 268 28.98 13.72 -16.09
C VAL A 268 27.67 13.20 -15.48
N GLN A 269 26.59 13.99 -15.55
CA GLN A 269 25.27 13.57 -15.09
C GLN A 269 24.81 12.32 -15.83
N GLU A 270 24.95 12.30 -17.15
CA GLU A 270 24.58 11.17 -17.98
C GLU A 270 25.40 9.91 -17.66
N ALA A 271 26.72 10.06 -17.53
CA ALA A 271 27.61 8.96 -17.17
C ALA A 271 27.25 8.33 -15.80
N LEU A 272 26.84 9.14 -14.82
CA LEU A 272 26.46 8.66 -13.49
C LEU A 272 24.99 8.19 -13.35
N GLN A 273 24.15 8.47 -14.36
CA GLN A 273 22.74 8.04 -14.42
C GLN A 273 22.57 6.65 -15.04
N ASN A 274 23.55 6.14 -15.80
CA ASN A 274 23.42 4.90 -16.55
C ASN A 274 24.55 3.89 -16.19
N PRO A 275 24.38 3.07 -15.12
CA PRO A 275 23.26 2.99 -14.19
C PRO A 275 23.33 4.03 -13.06
N ALA A 276 22.17 4.38 -12.48
CA ALA A 276 22.09 5.34 -11.39
C ALA A 276 23.04 4.97 -10.24
N THR A 277 23.97 5.87 -9.93
CA THR A 277 24.99 5.62 -8.91
C THR A 277 24.42 5.75 -7.51
N TYR A 278 24.15 4.61 -6.87
CA TYR A 278 23.84 4.51 -5.44
C TYR A 278 25.02 3.95 -4.67
N LEU A 279 25.40 4.61 -3.57
CA LEU A 279 26.47 4.14 -2.68
C LEU A 279 25.90 3.64 -1.36
N ALA A 280 26.24 2.40 -0.99
CA ALA A 280 25.80 1.80 0.26
C ALA A 280 26.69 2.21 1.45
N ALA A 281 26.08 2.62 2.56
CA ALA A 281 26.77 2.76 3.85
C ALA A 281 26.81 1.38 4.54
N LYS A 282 27.87 0.60 4.24
CA LYS A 282 27.90 -0.85 4.49
C LYS A 282 28.00 -1.18 5.97
N GLU A 283 28.85 -0.46 6.71
CA GLU A 283 29.06 -0.74 8.14
C GLU A 283 27.76 -0.59 8.94
N ILE A 284 27.07 0.55 8.82
CA ILE A 284 25.83 0.78 9.55
C ILE A 284 24.72 -0.17 9.08
N SER A 285 24.64 -0.44 7.77
CA SER A 285 23.66 -1.39 7.21
C SER A 285 23.80 -2.78 7.81
N TYR A 286 25.04 -3.24 8.00
CA TYR A 286 25.32 -4.53 8.64
C TYR A 286 25.03 -4.52 10.15
N GLN A 287 25.37 -3.43 10.85
CA GLN A 287 25.15 -3.30 12.29
C GLN A 287 23.66 -3.36 12.65
N VAL A 288 22.84 -2.51 12.01
CA VAL A 288 21.40 -2.38 12.32
C VAL A 288 20.52 -3.32 11.49
N GLY A 289 21.02 -3.84 10.36
CA GLY A 289 20.26 -4.71 9.45
C GLY A 289 19.39 -3.99 8.43
N THR A 290 19.31 -2.65 8.49
CA THR A 290 18.56 -1.80 7.55
C THR A 290 19.51 -1.28 6.47
N PRO A 291 19.35 -1.67 5.18
CA PRO A 291 20.18 -1.16 4.09
C PRO A 291 20.09 0.37 3.97
N ARG A 292 21.24 1.04 3.96
CA ARG A 292 21.37 2.50 3.84
C ARG A 292 22.07 2.88 2.54
N PHE A 293 21.41 3.70 1.72
CA PHE A 293 21.92 4.13 0.42
C PHE A 293 21.98 5.66 0.28
N PHE A 294 23.03 6.13 -0.35
CA PHE A 294 23.18 7.50 -0.80
C PHE A 294 22.97 7.59 -2.31
N ALA A 295 22.14 8.53 -2.76
CA ALA A 295 22.08 8.90 -4.17
C ALA A 295 23.16 9.93 -4.50
N VAL A 296 23.85 9.76 -5.61
CA VAL A 296 24.83 10.73 -6.10
C VAL A 296 24.13 11.73 -7.02
N HIS A 297 24.12 13.00 -6.62
CA HIS A 297 23.60 14.12 -7.41
C HIS A 297 24.76 15.00 -7.84
N VAL A 298 24.77 15.39 -9.11
CA VAL A 298 25.81 16.24 -9.69
C VAL A 298 25.19 17.61 -9.97
N SER A 299 25.86 18.68 -9.53
CA SER A 299 25.44 20.06 -9.80
C SER A 299 26.66 20.96 -9.98
N ASP A 300 26.45 22.11 -10.62
CA ASP A 300 27.38 23.24 -10.72
C ASP A 300 27.03 24.36 -9.72
N ARG A 301 25.98 24.19 -8.90
CA ARG A 301 25.41 25.21 -8.00
C ARG A 301 25.11 24.65 -6.62
N LEU A 302 25.24 25.51 -5.61
CA LEU A 302 24.77 25.25 -4.25
C LEU A 302 23.26 25.54 -4.16
N ALA A 303 22.43 24.55 -4.52
CA ALA A 303 20.98 24.64 -4.38
C ALA A 303 20.50 24.04 -3.05
N LYS A 304 19.31 24.43 -2.59
CA LYS A 304 18.65 23.76 -1.47
C LYS A 304 18.32 22.31 -1.86
N ILE A 305 18.82 21.38 -1.06
CA ILE A 305 18.65 19.94 -1.29
C ILE A 305 17.43 19.46 -0.51
N ALA A 306 16.53 18.73 -1.17
CA ALA A 306 15.38 18.13 -0.49
C ALA A 306 15.84 17.04 0.50
N THR A 307 15.07 16.85 1.58
CA THR A 307 15.34 15.77 2.52
C THR A 307 15.22 14.42 1.81
N PRO A 308 16.16 13.47 2.00
CA PRO A 308 16.08 12.16 1.37
C PRO A 308 14.78 11.43 1.70
N TRP A 309 14.04 11.01 0.66
CA TRP A 309 12.77 10.30 0.78
C TRP A 309 12.78 8.99 -0.01
N GLY A 310 11.92 8.05 0.40
CA GLY A 310 11.80 6.75 -0.27
C GLY A 310 13.05 5.90 -0.12
N GLU A 311 13.60 5.44 -1.24
CA GLU A 311 14.70 4.46 -1.26
C GLU A 311 16.05 5.04 -0.80
N THR A 312 16.21 6.35 -0.90
CA THR A 312 17.43 7.07 -0.51
C THR A 312 17.37 7.48 0.96
N ASP A 313 18.48 7.24 1.65
CA ASP A 313 18.70 7.61 3.05
C ASP A 313 19.63 8.81 3.15
N GLY A 314 20.50 9.02 2.17
CA GLY A 314 21.36 10.19 2.08
C GLY A 314 21.53 10.69 0.65
N ILE A 315 22.12 11.87 0.52
CA ILE A 315 22.49 12.46 -0.76
C ILE A 315 23.98 12.77 -0.74
N ILE A 316 24.66 12.42 -1.81
CA ILE A 316 26.02 12.86 -2.10
C ILE A 316 25.89 13.93 -3.16
N GLN A 317 26.14 15.18 -2.78
CA GLN A 317 26.12 16.30 -3.71
C GLN A 317 27.53 16.53 -4.25
N LEU A 318 27.80 16.08 -5.47
CA LEU A 318 29.04 16.37 -6.19
C LEU A 318 28.90 17.71 -6.92
N LEU A 319 29.85 18.60 -6.66
CA LEU A 319 29.89 19.95 -7.20
C LEU A 319 31.00 20.07 -8.24
N PHE A 320 30.61 20.26 -9.50
CA PHE A 320 31.50 20.52 -10.63
C PHE A 320 31.40 22.00 -11.01
N SER A 321 32.18 22.85 -10.33
CA SER A 321 32.20 24.28 -10.60
C SER A 321 33.57 24.87 -10.28
N LYS A 322 34.03 25.81 -11.11
CA LYS A 322 35.23 26.62 -10.87
C LYS A 322 34.93 27.85 -10.01
N ASP A 323 33.65 28.23 -9.91
CA ASP A 323 33.21 29.47 -9.26
C ASP A 323 32.85 29.26 -7.78
N ILE A 324 32.58 28.01 -7.38
CA ILE A 324 32.22 27.67 -5.99
C ILE A 324 33.49 27.53 -5.14
N THR A 325 33.53 28.28 -4.04
CA THR A 325 34.64 28.24 -3.08
C THR A 325 34.42 27.22 -1.96
N GLU A 326 35.50 26.76 -1.33
CA GLU A 326 35.44 25.87 -0.16
C GLU A 326 34.62 26.50 1.00
N GLU A 327 34.71 27.81 1.21
CA GLU A 327 34.00 28.50 2.28
C GLU A 327 32.48 28.48 2.08
N GLU A 328 32.01 28.65 0.84
CA GLU A 328 30.58 28.56 0.50
C GLU A 328 30.04 27.15 0.73
N VAL A 329 30.78 26.10 0.32
CA VAL A 329 30.37 24.70 0.56
C VAL A 329 30.31 24.41 2.06
N LYS A 330 31.28 24.89 2.84
CA LYS A 330 31.26 24.75 4.31
C LYS A 330 30.06 25.46 4.93
N ALA A 331 29.74 26.68 4.49
CA ALA A 331 28.60 27.44 4.98
C ALA A 331 27.28 26.69 4.70
N THR A 332 27.04 26.29 3.44
CA THR A 332 25.84 25.53 3.06
C THR A 332 25.73 24.20 3.79
N SER A 333 26.87 23.50 4.00
CA SER A 333 26.89 22.23 4.74
C SER A 333 26.46 22.37 6.22
N ARG A 334 26.53 23.58 6.81
CA ARG A 334 26.06 23.87 8.18
C ARG A 334 24.57 24.20 8.26
N GLU A 335 23.90 24.49 7.15
CA GLU A 335 22.51 24.98 7.12
C GLU A 335 21.44 23.91 7.44
N GLY A 336 21.81 22.76 8.03
CA GLY A 336 20.85 21.76 8.51
C GLY A 336 20.56 20.63 7.51
N TYR A 337 21.56 20.16 6.77
CA TYR A 337 21.47 18.99 5.89
C TYR A 337 22.17 17.75 6.49
N PRO A 338 21.65 17.14 7.56
CA PRO A 338 22.36 16.09 8.29
C PRO A 338 22.68 14.84 7.45
N ALA A 339 21.84 14.53 6.46
CA ALA A 339 21.98 13.37 5.59
C ALA A 339 22.72 13.65 4.26
N VAL A 340 23.33 14.83 4.09
CA VAL A 340 23.94 15.24 2.82
C VAL A 340 25.44 15.39 2.96
N LEU A 341 26.19 14.69 2.10
CA LEU A 341 27.63 14.82 1.96
C LEU A 341 27.97 15.65 0.73
N PHE A 342 28.69 16.76 0.90
CA PHE A 342 29.08 17.63 -0.22
C PHE A 342 30.50 17.28 -0.68
N GLY A 343 30.69 17.05 -1.98
CA GLY A 343 31.99 16.82 -2.60
C GLY A 343 32.31 17.93 -3.59
N LEU A 344 33.30 18.78 -3.31
CA LEU A 344 33.78 19.79 -4.24
C LEU A 344 34.85 19.17 -5.15
N TYR A 345 34.60 19.18 -6.45
CA TYR A 345 35.50 18.64 -7.46
C TYR A 345 36.53 19.71 -7.84
N THR A 346 37.75 19.56 -7.35
CA THR A 346 38.81 20.59 -7.44
C THR A 346 39.69 20.48 -8.68
N GLU A 347 39.79 19.30 -9.29
CA GLU A 347 40.67 19.06 -10.44
C GLU A 347 39.94 18.23 -11.50
N VAL A 348 39.62 18.83 -12.65
CA VAL A 348 38.91 18.17 -13.77
C VAL A 348 39.87 17.71 -14.87
N GLY A 349 41.15 18.10 -14.81
CA GLY A 349 42.14 17.90 -15.89
C GLY A 349 42.26 16.44 -16.34
N HIS A 350 42.20 15.49 -15.42
CA HIS A 350 42.27 14.06 -15.78
C HIS A 350 40.99 13.50 -16.42
N LEU A 351 39.88 14.23 -16.40
CA LEU A 351 38.65 13.90 -17.13
C LEU A 351 38.58 14.57 -18.51
N GLU A 352 39.37 15.61 -18.76
CA GLU A 352 39.28 16.43 -19.99
C GLU A 352 39.41 15.59 -21.26
N PHE A 353 40.32 14.62 -21.27
CA PHE A 353 40.49 13.70 -22.40
C PHE A 353 39.20 12.92 -22.71
N LEU A 354 38.57 12.32 -21.69
CA LEU A 354 37.34 11.53 -21.87
C LEU A 354 36.16 12.40 -22.30
N LEU A 355 36.07 13.61 -21.75
CA LEU A 355 35.04 14.59 -22.08
C LEU A 355 35.19 15.08 -23.52
N LEU A 356 36.43 15.36 -23.96
CA LEU A 356 36.72 15.79 -25.33
C LEU A 356 36.42 14.69 -26.35
N GLU A 357 36.87 13.45 -26.09
CA GLU A 357 36.59 12.31 -26.96
C GLU A 357 35.07 12.04 -27.09
N LEU A 358 34.34 12.12 -25.98
CA LEU A 358 32.87 11.99 -25.99
C LEU A 358 32.21 13.11 -26.80
N ALA A 359 32.68 14.35 -26.67
CA ALA A 359 32.19 15.49 -27.44
C ALA A 359 32.43 15.30 -28.95
N LYS A 360 33.64 14.85 -29.33
CA LYS A 360 33.99 14.55 -30.73
C LYS A 360 33.06 13.51 -31.34
N VAL A 361 32.85 12.39 -30.65
CA VAL A 361 31.95 11.31 -31.12
C VAL A 361 30.54 11.85 -31.34
N ARG A 362 30.01 12.64 -30.40
CA ARG A 362 28.67 13.22 -30.52
C ARG A 362 28.55 14.17 -31.70
N LYS A 363 29.56 15.02 -31.89
CA LYS A 363 29.61 15.95 -33.01
C LYS A 363 29.57 15.23 -34.36
N VAL A 364 30.39 14.18 -34.52
CA VAL A 364 30.38 13.34 -35.74
C VAL A 364 29.02 12.64 -35.92
N MET A 365 28.37 12.19 -34.84
CA MET A 365 27.01 11.62 -34.94
C MET A 365 25.98 12.63 -35.44
N GLU A 366 26.05 13.88 -35.01
CA GLU A 366 25.16 14.96 -35.46
C GLU A 366 25.36 15.30 -36.95
N ASP A 367 26.61 15.25 -37.42
CA ASP A 367 26.95 15.55 -38.81
C ASP A 367 26.65 14.38 -39.77
N ASN A 368 26.46 13.15 -39.26
CA ASN A 368 26.28 11.92 -40.05
C ASN A 368 24.96 11.16 -39.76
N LEU A 369 23.86 11.88 -39.56
CA LEU A 369 22.55 11.30 -39.19
C LEU A 369 21.96 10.30 -40.20
N GLU A 370 22.31 10.42 -41.49
CA GLU A 370 21.76 9.57 -42.55
C GLU A 370 22.48 8.20 -42.66
N ASP A 371 23.72 8.12 -42.16
CA ASP A 371 24.52 6.90 -42.19
C ASP A 371 24.26 6.04 -40.95
N ARG A 372 23.31 5.09 -41.10
CA ARG A 372 22.93 4.18 -40.01
C ARG A 372 24.07 3.28 -39.54
N ALA A 373 25.03 2.95 -40.41
CA ALA A 373 26.16 2.12 -40.05
C ALA A 373 27.15 2.91 -39.20
N ALA A 374 27.50 4.13 -39.63
CA ALA A 374 28.35 5.04 -38.86
C ALA A 374 27.77 5.35 -37.48
N LEU A 375 26.47 5.69 -37.41
CA LEU A 375 25.79 5.95 -36.14
C LEU A 375 25.81 4.77 -35.18
N ARG A 376 25.80 3.53 -35.69
CA ARG A 376 25.83 2.32 -34.84
C ARG A 376 27.19 2.16 -34.17
N GLU A 377 28.27 2.38 -34.91
CA GLU A 377 29.63 2.31 -34.37
C GLU A 377 29.90 3.49 -33.42
N LEU A 378 29.52 4.71 -33.77
CA LEU A 378 29.69 5.89 -32.91
C LEU A 378 28.90 5.77 -31.60
N LYS A 379 27.68 5.21 -31.60
CA LYS A 379 26.93 4.92 -30.37
C LYS A 379 27.64 3.91 -29.47
N ARG A 380 28.35 2.95 -30.06
CA ARG A 380 29.15 1.99 -29.29
C ARG A 380 30.30 2.71 -28.59
N ASP A 381 31.00 3.58 -29.32
CA ASP A 381 32.10 4.38 -28.77
C ASP A 381 31.60 5.33 -27.68
N GLU A 382 30.48 6.03 -27.91
CA GLU A 382 29.80 6.88 -26.91
C GLU A 382 29.53 6.11 -25.62
N THR A 383 28.96 4.90 -25.72
CA THR A 383 28.67 4.05 -24.56
C THR A 383 29.96 3.67 -23.81
N GLN A 384 31.04 3.37 -24.53
CA GLN A 384 32.33 3.03 -23.91
C GLN A 384 32.94 4.23 -23.18
N TYR A 385 32.91 5.42 -23.78
CA TYR A 385 33.39 6.65 -23.17
C TYR A 385 32.58 7.03 -21.92
N LEU A 386 31.25 6.91 -21.96
CA LEU A 386 30.39 7.15 -20.80
C LEU A 386 30.70 6.18 -19.65
N GLN A 387 30.90 4.89 -19.94
CA GLN A 387 31.28 3.90 -18.93
C GLN A 387 32.66 4.18 -18.33
N ALA A 388 33.62 4.58 -19.15
CA ALA A 388 34.96 4.95 -18.71
C ALA A 388 34.94 6.20 -17.82
N LEU A 389 34.15 7.21 -18.21
CA LEU A 389 33.94 8.42 -17.42
C LEU A 389 33.30 8.09 -16.06
N ALA A 390 32.26 7.26 -16.03
CA ALA A 390 31.64 6.80 -14.81
C ALA A 390 32.61 6.03 -13.89
N ALA A 391 33.38 5.10 -14.46
CA ALA A 391 34.39 4.33 -13.72
C ALA A 391 35.48 5.22 -13.13
N ARG A 392 35.93 6.24 -13.88
CA ARG A 392 36.93 7.20 -13.41
C ARG A 392 36.39 8.04 -12.26
N ILE A 393 35.19 8.60 -12.40
CA ILE A 393 34.55 9.37 -11.33
C ILE A 393 34.33 8.50 -10.09
N HIS A 394 33.91 7.24 -10.26
CA HIS A 394 33.80 6.30 -9.14
C HIS A 394 35.12 6.06 -8.43
N GLN A 395 36.25 6.00 -9.16
CA GLN A 395 37.58 5.90 -8.55
C GLN A 395 37.90 7.16 -7.75
N ASP A 396 37.58 8.33 -8.28
CA ASP A 396 37.82 9.65 -7.67
C ASP A 396 37.02 9.87 -6.38
N LEU A 397 35.86 9.21 -6.21
CA LEU A 397 35.10 9.23 -4.95
C LEU A 397 35.90 8.67 -3.77
N PHE A 398 36.90 7.82 -4.02
CA PHE A 398 37.64 7.08 -2.99
C PHE A 398 39.12 7.44 -2.91
N SER A 399 39.61 8.39 -3.71
CA SER A 399 41.02 8.82 -3.66
C SER A 399 41.27 9.70 -2.43
N GLY A 400 42.31 9.36 -1.68
CA GLY A 400 42.60 10.00 -0.38
C GLY A 400 43.01 11.47 -0.43
N GLN A 401 43.53 11.92 -1.58
CA GLN A 401 43.83 13.31 -1.93
C GLN A 401 43.73 13.45 -3.45
N ALA A 402 43.02 14.49 -3.91
CA ALA A 402 42.66 14.84 -5.29
C ALA A 402 41.89 13.74 -6.06
N PRO A 403 40.78 14.06 -6.76
CA PRO A 403 40.31 15.41 -7.13
C PRO A 403 39.17 15.97 -6.23
N ILE A 404 38.66 15.23 -5.25
CA ILE A 404 37.45 15.61 -4.48
C ILE A 404 37.76 15.97 -3.03
N GLN A 405 37.28 17.12 -2.57
CA GLN A 405 37.26 17.49 -1.16
C GLN A 405 35.86 17.34 -0.57
N TRP A 406 35.76 16.65 0.56
CA TRP A 406 34.48 16.29 1.16
C TRP A 406 34.14 17.17 2.37
N TYR A 407 32.89 17.63 2.46
CA TYR A 407 32.38 18.49 3.52
C TYR A 407 31.07 17.97 4.10
N TRP A 408 30.98 17.96 5.43
CA TRP A 408 29.78 17.60 6.16
C TRP A 408 29.71 18.38 7.48
N GLN A 409 28.54 18.96 7.78
CA GLN A 409 28.30 19.85 8.94
C GLN A 409 29.33 21.01 9.03
N GLY A 410 29.81 21.48 7.87
CA GLY A 410 30.79 22.55 7.74
C GLY A 410 32.20 22.23 8.22
N GLU A 411 32.55 20.95 8.31
CA GLU A 411 33.91 20.47 8.52
C GLU A 411 34.41 19.73 7.27
N ASN A 412 35.70 19.83 6.97
CA ASN A 412 36.33 19.00 5.94
C ASN A 412 36.48 17.56 6.47
N LYS A 413 35.91 16.59 5.75
CA LYS A 413 35.88 15.16 6.07
C LYS A 413 36.46 14.30 4.95
N THR A 414 37.39 14.84 4.18
CA THR A 414 38.04 14.12 3.06
C THR A 414 38.64 12.80 3.54
N PRO A 415 38.10 11.63 3.12
CA PRO A 415 38.55 10.34 3.60
C PRO A 415 39.76 9.85 2.83
N ALA A 416 40.74 9.26 3.53
CA ALA A 416 42.01 8.83 2.94
C ALA A 416 41.91 7.64 1.98
N ASN A 417 40.84 6.85 2.04
CA ASN A 417 40.65 5.67 1.19
C ASN A 417 39.19 5.21 1.20
N ARG A 418 38.88 4.19 0.38
CA ARG A 418 37.55 3.57 0.27
C ARG A 418 36.94 3.11 1.61
N LYS A 419 37.76 2.60 2.53
CA LYS A 419 37.29 2.16 3.86
C LYS A 419 36.86 3.36 4.70
N ALA A 420 37.70 4.39 4.78
CA ALA A 420 37.39 5.63 5.49
C ALA A 420 36.16 6.34 4.91
N TYR A 421 35.99 6.30 3.58
CA TYR A 421 34.80 6.84 2.91
C TYR A 421 33.52 6.12 3.36
N ASN A 422 33.53 4.78 3.40
CA ASN A 422 32.36 4.03 3.86
C ASN A 422 32.05 4.24 5.35
N GLN A 423 33.09 4.40 6.17
CA GLN A 423 32.95 4.76 7.58
C GLN A 423 32.32 6.14 7.75
N LEU A 424 32.71 7.12 6.92
CA LEU A 424 32.09 8.45 6.89
C LEU A 424 30.60 8.36 6.53
N LEU A 425 30.24 7.67 5.44
CA LEU A 425 28.83 7.46 5.08
C LEU A 425 28.02 6.81 6.21
N SER A 426 28.62 5.82 6.87
CA SER A 426 27.99 5.11 8.00
C SER A 426 27.85 6.00 9.23
N LYS A 427 28.82 6.88 9.51
CA LYS A 427 28.75 7.88 10.57
C LYS A 427 27.63 8.89 10.32
N ILE A 428 27.52 9.42 9.10
CA ILE A 428 26.47 10.35 8.69
C ILE A 428 25.09 9.73 8.95
N MET A 429 24.89 8.48 8.54
CA MET A 429 23.64 7.75 8.76
C MET A 429 23.34 7.52 10.24
N ARG A 430 24.35 7.19 11.05
CA ARG A 430 24.20 6.94 12.49
C ARG A 430 23.78 8.20 13.26
N GLU A 431 24.34 9.35 12.91
CA GLU A 431 23.99 10.63 13.55
C GLU A 431 22.67 11.20 13.03
N THR A 432 22.32 10.94 11.77
CA THR A 432 21.03 11.36 11.20
C THR A 432 19.86 10.49 11.69
N TYR A 433 20.09 9.18 11.84
CA TYR A 433 19.07 8.19 12.18
C TYR A 433 19.43 7.39 13.44
N PRO A 434 19.58 8.05 14.61
CA PRO A 434 20.06 7.39 15.83
C PRO A 434 19.06 6.39 16.42
N ALA A 435 17.77 6.50 16.08
CA ALA A 435 16.71 5.68 16.66
C ALA A 435 16.32 4.47 15.80
N THR A 436 17.02 4.22 14.68
CA THR A 436 16.76 3.04 13.84
C THR A 436 16.89 1.75 14.65
N PRO A 437 15.87 0.87 14.65
CA PRO A 437 15.91 -0.40 15.36
C PRO A 437 16.95 -1.34 14.77
N GLN A 438 17.54 -2.17 15.62
CA GLN A 438 18.42 -3.26 15.19
C GLN A 438 17.57 -4.48 14.83
N PHE A 439 17.28 -4.63 13.54
CA PHE A 439 16.48 -5.74 13.03
C PHE A 439 17.16 -6.31 11.78
N ARG A 440 17.83 -7.46 11.93
CA ARG A 440 18.63 -8.09 10.85
C ARG A 440 17.80 -9.03 9.99
N ASN A 441 16.81 -8.47 9.29
CA ASN A 441 16.01 -9.20 8.32
C ASN A 441 15.95 -8.44 7.00
N GLU A 442 16.87 -8.77 6.09
CA GLU A 442 16.99 -8.14 4.77
C GLU A 442 15.74 -8.34 3.90
N MET A 443 14.96 -9.40 4.13
CA MET A 443 13.74 -9.64 3.38
C MET A 443 12.70 -8.54 3.65
N VAL A 444 12.59 -8.12 4.91
CA VAL A 444 11.63 -7.13 5.38
C VAL A 444 12.15 -5.70 5.25
N ASN A 445 13.45 -5.47 5.48
CA ASN A 445 14.08 -4.15 5.39
C ASN A 445 14.32 -3.71 3.93
N LYS A 446 13.23 -3.56 3.16
CA LYS A 446 13.24 -3.11 1.77
C LYS A 446 12.23 -2.01 1.56
N SER A 447 12.51 -1.11 0.61
CA SER A 447 11.56 -0.04 0.21
C SER A 447 10.29 -0.62 -0.42
N ARG A 448 10.40 -1.80 -1.04
CA ARG A 448 9.26 -2.52 -1.62
C ARG A 448 9.36 -4.01 -1.30
N LEU A 449 8.31 -4.57 -0.72
CA LEU A 449 8.21 -6.00 -0.49
C LEU A 449 8.10 -6.78 -1.81
N SER A 450 8.66 -7.99 -1.85
CA SER A 450 8.39 -8.93 -2.93
C SER A 450 6.92 -9.40 -2.87
N SER A 451 6.37 -9.88 -3.99
CA SER A 451 5.01 -10.44 -4.02
C SER A 451 4.82 -11.58 -3.00
N ALA A 452 5.85 -12.42 -2.83
CA ALA A 452 5.88 -13.48 -1.83
C ALA A 452 5.78 -12.93 -0.40
N LEU A 453 6.54 -11.88 -0.06
CA LEU A 453 6.51 -11.28 1.28
C LEU A 453 5.25 -10.46 1.56
N ALA A 454 4.68 -9.81 0.54
CA ALA A 454 3.38 -9.14 0.67
C ALA A 454 2.27 -10.17 0.99
N THR A 455 2.33 -11.36 0.37
CA THR A 455 1.43 -12.48 0.67
C THR A 455 1.67 -13.00 2.09
N ALA A 456 2.94 -13.19 2.48
CA ALA A 456 3.31 -13.61 3.82
C ALA A 456 2.86 -12.63 4.90
N ARG A 457 2.93 -11.32 4.66
CA ARG A 457 2.37 -10.31 5.57
C ARG A 457 0.89 -10.54 5.82
N LYS A 458 0.09 -10.74 4.75
CA LYS A 458 -1.34 -11.01 4.88
C LYS A 458 -1.58 -12.31 5.66
N ALA A 459 -0.82 -13.37 5.36
CA ALA A 459 -0.89 -14.64 6.08
C ALA A 459 -0.56 -14.48 7.57
N LEU A 460 0.49 -13.71 7.91
CA LEU A 460 0.85 -13.41 9.29
C LEU A 460 -0.28 -12.72 10.04
N VAL A 461 -0.90 -11.69 9.45
CA VAL A 461 -2.05 -10.97 10.03
C VAL A 461 -3.24 -11.91 10.26
N VAL A 462 -3.51 -12.83 9.34
CA VAL A 462 -4.56 -13.85 9.51
C VAL A 462 -4.25 -14.74 10.73
N GLN A 463 -3.02 -15.23 10.86
CA GLN A 463 -2.63 -16.09 11.98
C GLN A 463 -2.62 -15.33 13.32
N LEU A 464 -2.20 -14.06 13.32
CA LEU A 464 -2.25 -13.19 14.51
C LEU A 464 -3.68 -13.06 15.06
N LEU A 465 -4.69 -12.98 14.19
CA LEU A 465 -6.08 -12.87 14.61
C LEU A 465 -6.74 -14.22 14.92
N ALA A 466 -6.33 -15.30 14.24
CA ALA A 466 -6.92 -16.63 14.41
C ALA A 466 -6.37 -17.38 15.62
N ASN A 467 -5.05 -17.37 15.81
CA ASN A 467 -4.34 -18.16 16.82
C ASN A 467 -3.42 -17.30 17.70
N PRO A 468 -3.91 -16.20 18.32
CA PRO A 468 -3.08 -15.21 19.02
C PRO A 468 -2.38 -15.71 20.28
N TYR A 469 -2.79 -16.86 20.82
CA TYR A 469 -2.31 -17.40 22.10
C TYR A 469 -1.64 -18.78 21.96
N GLU A 470 -1.42 -19.24 20.73
CA GLU A 470 -0.77 -20.52 20.42
C GLU A 470 0.72 -20.32 20.11
N GLU A 471 1.56 -21.33 20.36
CA GLU A 471 2.96 -21.28 19.91
C GLU A 471 3.05 -21.08 18.40
N ASP A 472 3.98 -20.23 17.97
CA ASP A 472 4.21 -19.90 16.55
C ASP A 472 2.94 -19.51 15.78
N LEU A 473 1.91 -18.97 16.49
CA LEU A 473 0.60 -18.62 15.94
C LEU A 473 -0.13 -19.80 15.28
N GLY A 474 0.09 -21.02 15.78
CA GLY A 474 -0.51 -22.24 15.25
C GLY A 474 0.13 -22.74 13.93
N ILE A 475 1.26 -22.15 13.50
CA ILE A 475 1.95 -22.59 12.28
C ILE A 475 2.71 -23.90 12.57
N PRO A 476 2.44 -25.01 11.84
CA PRO A 476 3.04 -26.32 12.11
C PRO A 476 4.57 -26.29 12.19
N ASP A 477 5.15 -27.04 13.13
CA ASP A 477 6.60 -27.05 13.40
C ASP A 477 7.46 -27.45 12.19
N GLN A 478 6.96 -28.38 11.38
CA GLN A 478 7.65 -28.87 10.18
C GLN A 478 7.57 -27.88 9.00
N SER A 479 6.75 -26.83 9.12
CA SER A 479 6.55 -25.82 8.08
C SER A 479 7.32 -24.54 8.41
N PHE A 480 8.04 -23.99 7.44
CA PHE A 480 8.79 -22.74 7.54
C PHE A 480 8.42 -21.77 6.41
N PRO A 481 7.15 -21.34 6.34
CA PRO A 481 6.75 -20.35 5.35
C PRO A 481 7.34 -18.97 5.72
N PRO A 482 7.41 -18.01 4.78
CA PRO A 482 8.06 -16.73 5.01
C PRO A 482 7.49 -15.95 6.22
N GLU A 483 6.18 -16.06 6.47
CA GLU A 483 5.50 -15.43 7.62
C GLU A 483 6.01 -15.96 8.96
N LYS A 484 6.32 -17.27 9.07
CA LYS A 484 6.87 -17.86 10.30
C LYS A 484 8.26 -17.30 10.59
N THR A 485 9.07 -17.11 9.56
CA THR A 485 10.41 -16.50 9.67
C THR A 485 10.32 -15.06 10.16
N VAL A 486 9.39 -14.26 9.61
CA VAL A 486 9.18 -12.87 10.06
C VAL A 486 8.66 -12.83 11.49
N TYR A 487 7.65 -13.66 11.82
CA TYR A 487 7.12 -13.79 13.18
C TYR A 487 8.21 -14.13 14.19
N ARG A 488 9.04 -15.14 13.91
CA ARG A 488 10.10 -15.55 14.85
C ARG A 488 11.08 -14.40 15.08
N ALA A 489 11.56 -13.77 14.00
CA ALA A 489 12.53 -12.68 14.09
C ALA A 489 11.99 -11.42 14.78
N LEU A 490 10.71 -11.06 14.57
CA LEU A 490 10.15 -9.80 15.04
C LEU A 490 9.40 -9.91 16.38
N LEU A 491 8.75 -11.04 16.65
CA LEU A 491 7.82 -11.19 17.78
C LEU A 491 8.31 -12.17 18.85
N ARG A 492 8.90 -13.30 18.43
CA ARG A 492 9.43 -14.32 19.36
C ARG A 492 10.77 -13.89 19.95
N GLU A 493 11.74 -13.56 19.10
CA GLU A 493 13.11 -13.17 19.52
C GLU A 493 13.15 -11.87 20.35
N THR A 494 12.18 -10.97 20.11
CA THR A 494 12.06 -9.70 20.84
C THR A 494 11.30 -9.84 22.16
N GLY A 495 10.77 -11.05 22.43
CA GLY A 495 10.03 -11.37 23.64
C GLY A 495 8.63 -10.76 23.72
N MET A 496 8.09 -10.22 22.62
CA MET A 496 6.73 -9.67 22.56
C MET A 496 5.67 -10.76 22.66
N HIS A 497 5.94 -11.94 22.09
CA HIS A 497 5.09 -13.12 22.21
C HIS A 497 5.82 -14.18 23.03
N PHE A 498 5.32 -14.48 24.23
CA PHE A 498 6.04 -15.28 25.22
C PHE A 498 5.14 -16.33 25.89
N PRO A 499 5.70 -17.47 26.32
CA PRO A 499 4.93 -18.52 26.97
C PRO A 499 4.50 -18.11 28.38
N LYS A 500 3.22 -18.33 28.70
CA LYS A 500 2.63 -18.11 30.03
C LYS A 500 1.39 -18.98 30.24
N ASP A 501 1.24 -19.57 31.43
CA ASP A 501 0.08 -20.37 31.86
C ASP A 501 -0.34 -21.50 30.90
N GLY A 502 0.62 -22.15 30.23
CA GLY A 502 0.35 -23.24 29.28
C GLY A 502 -0.09 -22.79 27.88
N GLY A 503 -0.09 -21.48 27.60
CA GLY A 503 -0.25 -20.88 26.27
C GLY A 503 0.77 -19.78 26.04
N TYR A 504 0.45 -18.85 25.13
CA TYR A 504 1.26 -17.66 24.88
C TYR A 504 0.48 -16.37 25.15
N GLN A 505 1.20 -15.31 25.51
CA GLN A 505 0.64 -13.98 25.75
C GLN A 505 1.48 -12.89 25.07
N TRP A 506 0.90 -11.69 24.98
CA TRP A 506 1.50 -10.50 24.40
C TRP A 506 2.00 -9.54 25.46
N ARG A 507 3.14 -8.90 25.21
CA ARG A 507 3.69 -7.81 26.03
C ARG A 507 4.54 -6.85 25.19
N ALA A 508 4.91 -5.74 25.79
CA ALA A 508 5.97 -4.87 25.26
C ALA A 508 7.27 -5.66 25.05
N PRO A 509 8.08 -5.30 24.04
CA PRO A 509 9.35 -5.98 23.78
C PRO A 509 10.27 -5.93 24.99
N GLN A 510 11.13 -6.94 25.11
CA GLN A 510 12.09 -7.02 26.21
C GLN A 510 13.04 -5.80 26.18
N LYS A 511 13.35 -5.26 27.37
CA LYS A 511 14.33 -4.17 27.51
C LYS A 511 15.69 -4.56 26.90
N GLY A 512 16.28 -3.64 26.14
CA GLY A 512 17.51 -3.87 25.39
C GLY A 512 17.33 -4.66 24.08
N SER A 513 16.10 -5.04 23.71
CA SER A 513 15.84 -5.63 22.39
C SER A 513 16.02 -4.59 21.28
N GLY A 514 16.38 -5.06 20.09
CA GLY A 514 16.65 -4.17 18.95
C GLY A 514 15.45 -3.35 18.47
N ILE A 515 14.23 -3.64 18.94
CA ILE A 515 12.99 -2.94 18.55
C ILE A 515 12.38 -2.09 19.67
N GLU A 516 13.03 -1.98 20.82
CA GLU A 516 12.55 -1.18 21.97
C GLU A 516 12.27 0.27 21.56
N SER A 517 13.21 0.91 20.84
CA SER A 517 13.05 2.29 20.34
C SER A 517 11.84 2.45 19.41
N LEU A 518 11.56 1.45 18.59
CA LEU A 518 10.42 1.45 17.68
C LEU A 518 9.10 1.32 18.43
N TRP A 519 9.08 0.49 19.48
CA TRP A 519 7.93 0.36 20.37
C TRP A 519 7.64 1.65 21.13
N GLU A 520 8.66 2.27 21.73
CA GLU A 520 8.53 3.56 22.42
C GLU A 520 8.02 4.65 21.49
N ALA A 521 8.50 4.72 20.24
CA ALA A 521 7.99 5.64 19.23
C ALA A 521 6.49 5.44 18.95
N SER A 522 6.09 4.18 18.84
CA SER A 522 4.71 3.79 18.52
C SER A 522 3.77 4.08 19.69
N GLN A 523 4.24 3.88 20.93
CA GLN A 523 3.53 4.27 22.15
C GLN A 523 3.41 5.80 22.26
N ALA A 524 4.49 6.54 22.00
CA ALA A 524 4.47 8.00 21.98
C ALA A 524 3.47 8.54 20.95
N PHE A 525 3.37 7.90 19.77
CA PHE A 525 2.33 8.25 18.80
C PHE A 525 0.92 8.06 19.39
N LEU A 526 0.62 6.89 19.98
CA LEU A 526 -0.69 6.64 20.60
C LEU A 526 -1.01 7.67 21.70
N GLU A 527 -0.03 8.02 22.53
CA GLU A 527 -0.19 9.05 23.56
C GLU A 527 -0.64 10.41 22.98
N THR A 528 -0.06 10.82 21.84
CA THR A 528 -0.51 12.05 21.15
C THR A 528 -1.94 12.01 20.63
N THR A 529 -2.55 10.82 20.54
CA THR A 529 -3.93 10.65 20.11
C THR A 529 -4.95 10.70 21.25
N ARG A 530 -4.51 10.79 22.52
CA ARG A 530 -5.42 10.95 23.66
C ARG A 530 -6.20 12.27 23.62
N SER A 531 -5.55 13.34 23.17
CA SER A 531 -6.18 14.67 23.04
C SER A 531 -7.11 14.79 21.83
N GLY A 532 -7.09 13.82 20.90
CA GLY A 532 -7.89 13.85 19.69
C GLY A 532 -7.43 12.85 18.65
N LYS A 533 -8.31 12.55 17.68
CA LYS A 533 -8.04 11.62 16.59
C LYS A 533 -6.83 12.07 15.77
N ARG A 534 -5.96 11.12 15.38
CA ARG A 534 -4.87 11.35 14.42
C ARG A 534 -4.88 10.31 13.31
N LEU A 535 -4.37 10.69 12.15
CA LEU A 535 -4.31 9.79 11.00
C LEU A 535 -3.26 8.71 11.22
N VAL A 536 -3.55 7.49 10.77
CA VAL A 536 -2.53 6.43 10.72
C VAL A 536 -1.40 6.81 9.73
N ALA A 537 -1.69 7.67 8.74
CA ALA A 537 -0.68 8.21 7.85
C ALA A 537 0.41 8.97 8.62
N ASP A 538 0.05 9.78 9.62
CA ASP A 538 1.00 10.51 10.46
C ASP A 538 1.92 9.55 11.24
N PHE A 539 1.37 8.41 11.69
CA PHE A 539 2.16 7.37 12.34
C PHE A 539 3.17 6.76 11.37
N VAL A 540 2.72 6.33 10.19
CA VAL A 540 3.58 5.76 9.14
C VAL A 540 4.69 6.75 8.75
N GLU A 541 4.35 8.01 8.50
CA GLU A 541 5.30 9.07 8.14
C GLU A 541 6.33 9.32 9.24
N SER A 542 5.92 9.31 10.52
CA SER A 542 6.84 9.47 11.65
C SER A 542 7.91 8.37 11.72
N LEU A 543 7.58 7.15 11.29
CA LEU A 543 8.52 6.02 11.23
C LEU A 543 9.43 6.08 9.99
N LEU A 544 8.93 6.63 8.88
CA LEU A 544 9.71 6.81 7.64
C LEU A 544 10.64 8.03 7.70
N ALA A 545 10.43 8.95 8.65
CA ALA A 545 11.21 10.15 8.85
C ALA A 545 12.37 9.94 9.88
N PRO A 546 13.37 10.84 9.92
CA PRO A 546 14.28 10.92 11.07
C PRO A 546 13.49 11.06 12.39
N PRO A 547 13.94 10.46 13.50
CA PRO A 547 15.24 9.79 13.70
C PRO A 547 15.27 8.29 13.34
N TYR A 548 14.19 7.72 12.78
CA TYR A 548 14.09 6.27 12.52
C TYR A 548 14.46 5.89 11.09
N LYS A 549 13.84 6.58 10.11
CA LYS A 549 13.97 6.32 8.67
C LYS A 549 13.86 4.83 8.36
N LEU A 550 12.75 4.20 8.76
CA LEU A 550 12.53 2.79 8.45
C LEU A 550 12.30 2.60 6.95
N LYS A 551 12.53 1.38 6.47
CA LYS A 551 12.07 1.00 5.13
C LYS A 551 10.59 0.65 5.19
N GLN A 552 9.87 1.03 4.14
CA GLN A 552 8.43 0.79 4.00
C GLN A 552 8.06 -0.67 4.29
N GLY A 553 8.85 -1.64 3.81
CA GLY A 553 8.62 -3.05 4.07
C GLY A 553 8.52 -3.41 5.55
N LEU A 554 9.36 -2.84 6.43
CA LEU A 554 9.26 -3.08 7.88
C LEU A 554 8.03 -2.40 8.47
N VAL A 555 7.74 -1.16 8.06
CA VAL A 555 6.56 -0.42 8.50
C VAL A 555 5.27 -1.19 8.18
N GLU A 556 5.23 -1.81 6.99
CA GLU A 556 4.09 -2.60 6.55
C GLU A 556 3.81 -3.84 7.42
N PHE A 557 4.82 -4.43 8.05
CA PHE A 557 4.63 -5.48 9.05
C PHE A 557 4.37 -4.90 10.44
N TRP A 558 5.10 -3.86 10.83
CA TRP A 558 5.09 -3.32 12.18
C TRP A 558 3.77 -2.66 12.56
N VAL A 559 3.25 -1.76 11.74
CA VAL A 559 2.01 -1.01 12.04
C VAL A 559 0.82 -1.93 12.37
N PRO A 560 0.47 -2.94 11.55
CA PRO A 560 -0.69 -3.78 11.84
C PRO A 560 -0.46 -4.68 13.06
N ILE A 561 0.79 -5.13 13.30
CA ILE A 561 1.17 -5.89 14.50
C ILE A 561 1.00 -5.02 15.74
N PHE A 562 1.54 -3.80 15.72
CA PHE A 562 1.47 -2.88 16.86
C PHE A 562 0.02 -2.53 17.20
N LEU A 563 -0.79 -2.20 16.18
CA LEU A 563 -2.22 -1.95 16.32
C LEU A 563 -2.96 -3.18 16.85
N PHE A 564 -2.64 -4.38 16.37
CA PHE A 564 -3.20 -5.61 16.92
C PHE A 564 -2.86 -5.80 18.40
N ILE A 565 -1.60 -5.62 18.81
CA ILE A 565 -1.19 -5.83 20.20
C ILE A 565 -1.82 -4.78 21.12
N GLN A 566 -1.93 -3.53 20.65
CA GLN A 566 -2.47 -2.41 21.40
C GLN A 566 -3.98 -2.21 21.20
N HIS A 567 -4.71 -3.18 20.63
CA HIS A 567 -6.13 -3.03 20.29
C HIS A 567 -7.05 -2.70 21.47
N ASN A 568 -6.57 -2.89 22.71
CA ASN A 568 -7.30 -2.53 23.92
C ASN A 568 -7.08 -1.08 24.39
N GLU A 569 -6.14 -0.37 23.77
CA GLU A 569 -5.74 0.97 24.20
C GLU A 569 -6.30 2.07 23.30
N TYR A 570 -6.97 1.73 22.19
CA TYR A 570 -7.45 2.72 21.23
C TYR A 570 -8.73 2.34 20.48
N ALA A 571 -9.43 3.36 19.99
CA ALA A 571 -10.50 3.29 19.02
C ALA A 571 -9.98 3.53 17.59
N LEU A 572 -10.35 2.65 16.65
CA LEU A 572 -10.06 2.79 15.22
C LEU A 572 -11.29 3.37 14.49
N TYR A 573 -11.07 4.34 13.61
CA TYR A 573 -12.09 4.93 12.77
C TYR A 573 -11.68 4.83 11.29
N GLY A 574 -12.61 4.46 10.42
CA GLY A 574 -12.43 4.47 8.97
C GLY A 574 -12.83 5.79 8.32
N GLU A 575 -13.16 5.73 7.03
CA GLU A 575 -13.65 6.90 6.29
C GLU A 575 -14.92 7.48 6.92
N ASN A 576 -15.05 8.82 6.88
CA ASN A 576 -16.17 9.56 7.46
C ASN A 576 -16.35 9.36 8.97
N ASP A 577 -15.25 9.15 9.72
CA ASP A 577 -15.27 8.94 11.17
C ASP A 577 -16.07 7.71 11.64
N GLN A 578 -16.29 6.72 10.76
CA GLN A 578 -16.99 5.49 11.12
C GLN A 578 -16.14 4.64 12.08
N TYR A 579 -16.64 4.41 13.29
CA TYR A 579 -15.98 3.55 14.26
C TYR A 579 -15.90 2.08 13.79
N ILE A 580 -14.73 1.48 13.95
CA ILE A 580 -14.43 0.09 13.59
C ILE A 580 -14.30 -0.73 14.88
N PRO A 581 -15.32 -1.55 15.22
CA PRO A 581 -15.39 -2.23 16.52
C PRO A 581 -14.47 -3.45 16.64
N LYS A 582 -14.08 -4.04 15.51
CA LYS A 582 -13.29 -5.27 15.47
C LYS A 582 -12.23 -5.20 14.38
N LEU A 583 -11.01 -5.61 14.71
CA LEU A 583 -9.93 -5.79 13.75
C LEU A 583 -10.18 -7.07 12.96
N THR A 584 -10.17 -6.94 11.63
CA THR A 584 -10.21 -8.07 10.70
C THR A 584 -8.93 -8.09 9.86
N PRO A 585 -8.59 -9.23 9.22
CA PRO A 585 -7.40 -9.30 8.38
C PRO A 585 -7.43 -8.27 7.24
N ASP A 586 -8.60 -8.00 6.67
CA ASP A 586 -8.75 -7.03 5.59
C ASP A 586 -8.60 -5.59 6.09
N ILE A 587 -9.10 -5.27 7.30
CA ILE A 587 -8.88 -3.95 7.92
C ILE A 587 -7.40 -3.72 8.16
N LEU A 588 -6.70 -4.67 8.79
CA LEU A 588 -5.27 -4.51 9.09
C LEU A 588 -4.40 -4.46 7.81
N ASP A 589 -4.78 -5.16 6.75
CA ASP A 589 -4.10 -5.06 5.45
C ASP A 589 -4.36 -3.71 4.75
N LEU A 590 -5.58 -3.17 4.86
CA LEU A 590 -5.96 -1.87 4.28
C LEU A 590 -5.42 -0.68 5.05
N VAL A 591 -5.34 -0.74 6.39
CA VAL A 591 -4.78 0.32 7.25
C VAL A 591 -3.36 0.67 6.82
N VAL A 592 -2.59 -0.31 6.35
CA VAL A 592 -1.22 -0.09 5.85
C VAL A 592 -1.18 0.39 4.41
N LYS A 593 -2.09 -0.08 3.56
CA LYS A 593 -2.14 0.29 2.12
C LYS A 593 -2.71 1.68 1.89
N THR A 594 -3.66 2.09 2.72
CA THR A 594 -4.34 3.38 2.65
C THR A 594 -4.46 4.01 4.03
N PRO A 595 -3.34 4.31 4.71
CA PRO A 595 -3.33 4.82 6.09
C PRO A 595 -4.02 6.19 6.25
N GLN A 596 -4.12 6.96 5.16
CA GLN A 596 -4.84 8.24 5.11
C GLN A 596 -6.36 8.13 5.30
N LYS A 597 -6.92 6.91 5.21
CA LYS A 597 -8.35 6.65 5.40
C LYS A 597 -8.74 6.29 6.83
N TYR A 598 -7.74 6.14 7.71
CA TYR A 598 -7.95 5.62 9.06
C TYR A 598 -7.43 6.59 10.10
N ASN A 599 -8.20 6.74 11.19
CA ASN A 599 -7.83 7.52 12.35
C ASN A 599 -7.78 6.64 13.59
N VAL A 600 -6.87 6.98 14.49
CA VAL A 600 -6.71 6.33 15.79
C VAL A 600 -6.91 7.37 16.89
N LYS A 601 -7.62 6.97 17.94
CA LYS A 601 -7.76 7.73 19.19
C LYS A 601 -7.53 6.78 20.36
N ALA A 602 -6.46 6.99 21.11
CA ALA A 602 -6.20 6.24 22.33
C ALA A 602 -7.30 6.54 23.35
N PHE A 603 -7.80 5.49 24.01
CA PHE A 603 -8.76 5.64 25.09
C PHE A 603 -8.11 6.37 26.24
N ASN A 604 -8.81 7.30 26.89
CA ASN A 604 -8.30 7.90 28.10
C ASN A 604 -8.37 6.88 29.26
N LEU A 605 -7.33 6.08 29.46
CA LEU A 605 -7.28 5.02 30.49
C LEU A 605 -6.91 5.60 31.85
N SER A 606 -7.70 6.57 32.32
CA SER A 606 -7.62 6.96 33.73
C SER A 606 -8.21 5.83 34.58
N GLU A 607 -7.70 5.62 35.80
CA GLU A 607 -8.24 4.65 36.77
C GLU A 607 -9.76 4.81 36.98
N ILE A 608 -10.27 6.03 36.82
CA ILE A 608 -11.69 6.39 36.89
C ILE A 608 -12.49 5.73 35.77
N ASN A 609 -11.96 5.75 34.55
CA ASN A 609 -12.65 5.21 33.38
C ASN A 609 -12.74 3.69 33.46
N GLU A 610 -11.72 3.02 34.02
CA GLU A 610 -11.77 1.59 34.32
C GLU A 610 -12.83 1.25 35.37
N GLU A 611 -12.87 1.98 36.49
CA GLU A 611 -13.87 1.77 37.53
C GLU A 611 -15.30 1.94 37.02
N VAL A 612 -15.57 3.04 36.32
CA VAL A 612 -16.88 3.33 35.73
C VAL A 612 -17.24 2.30 34.66
N PHE A 613 -16.29 1.88 33.81
CA PHE A 613 -16.52 0.83 32.81
C PHE A 613 -16.88 -0.53 33.43
N ARG A 614 -16.19 -0.93 34.51
CA ARG A 614 -16.56 -2.15 35.24
C ARG A 614 -17.97 -2.08 35.80
N LYS A 615 -18.39 -0.91 36.31
CA LYS A 615 -19.76 -0.71 36.81
C LYS A 615 -20.80 -0.77 35.69
N TYR A 616 -20.53 -0.19 34.52
CA TYR A 616 -21.40 -0.37 33.34
C TYR A 616 -21.55 -1.84 32.97
N ARG A 617 -20.46 -2.62 32.99
CA ARG A 617 -20.51 -4.05 32.70
C ARG A 617 -21.29 -4.83 33.75
N GLN A 618 -21.13 -4.51 35.04
CA GLN A 618 -21.95 -5.07 36.11
C GLN A 618 -23.44 -4.78 35.91
N LEU A 619 -23.81 -3.56 35.54
CA LEU A 619 -25.21 -3.18 35.28
C LEU A 619 -25.83 -3.93 34.09
N LEU A 620 -24.99 -4.39 33.16
CA LEU A 620 -25.39 -5.15 31.97
C LEU A 620 -25.24 -6.67 32.14
N ASP A 621 -24.95 -7.16 33.36
CA ASP A 621 -24.63 -8.57 33.64
C ASP A 621 -23.47 -9.13 32.77
N LEU A 622 -22.52 -8.26 32.41
CA LEU A 622 -21.31 -8.59 31.66
C LEU A 622 -20.12 -8.75 32.63
N ASP A 623 -19.18 -9.65 32.29
CA ASP A 623 -17.97 -9.89 33.10
C ASP A 623 -17.15 -8.59 33.30
N PRO A 624 -17.02 -8.08 34.53
CA PRO A 624 -16.34 -6.82 34.83
C PRO A 624 -14.82 -6.96 34.91
N THR A 625 -14.26 -8.15 34.78
CA THR A 625 -12.80 -8.37 34.82
C THR A 625 -12.14 -8.23 33.44
N VAL A 626 -12.95 -8.18 32.38
CA VAL A 626 -12.47 -8.02 31.00
C VAL A 626 -12.05 -6.58 30.75
N GLY A 627 -10.87 -6.40 30.16
CA GLY A 627 -10.30 -5.08 29.84
C GLY A 627 -11.13 -4.26 28.84
N MET A 628 -10.72 -3.00 28.67
CA MET A 628 -11.41 -1.97 27.90
C MET A 628 -11.09 -2.03 26.40
N GLY A 629 -11.24 -3.19 25.77
CA GLY A 629 -11.01 -3.32 24.33
C GLY A 629 -12.13 -2.78 23.46
N GLY A 630 -11.85 -2.47 22.19
CA GLY A 630 -12.86 -1.95 21.26
C GLY A 630 -14.11 -2.83 21.12
N GLU A 631 -13.93 -4.16 21.14
CA GLU A 631 -15.04 -5.12 21.10
C GLU A 631 -15.83 -5.10 22.42
N GLN A 632 -15.15 -4.99 23.56
CA GLN A 632 -15.74 -4.91 24.89
C GLN A 632 -16.46 -3.57 25.10
N TYR A 633 -15.91 -2.46 24.59
CA TYR A 633 -16.54 -1.15 24.56
C TYR A 633 -17.83 -1.18 23.74
N THR A 634 -17.77 -1.75 22.54
CA THR A 634 -18.95 -1.94 21.69
C THR A 634 -19.99 -2.81 22.39
N ALA A 635 -19.56 -3.92 23.03
CA ALA A 635 -20.45 -4.81 23.77
C ALA A 635 -21.10 -4.12 24.98
N THR A 636 -20.45 -3.09 25.55
CA THR A 636 -20.98 -2.32 26.68
C THR A 636 -21.93 -1.21 26.21
N VAL A 637 -21.66 -0.54 25.08
CA VAL A 637 -22.54 0.55 24.56
C VAL A 637 -23.74 0.03 23.79
N ARG A 638 -23.58 -1.07 23.05
CA ARG A 638 -24.63 -1.62 22.18
C ARG A 638 -25.95 -1.90 22.94
N PRO A 639 -25.95 -2.49 24.15
CA PRO A 639 -27.18 -2.67 24.93
C PRO A 639 -27.94 -1.36 25.17
N PHE A 640 -27.27 -0.26 25.49
CA PHE A 640 -27.91 1.05 25.68
C PHE A 640 -28.53 1.59 24.39
N LEU A 641 -27.84 1.45 23.24
CA LEU A 641 -28.38 1.88 21.95
C LEU A 641 -29.54 1.00 21.47
N THR A 642 -29.45 -0.31 21.69
CA THR A 642 -30.54 -1.26 21.40
C THR A 642 -31.74 -1.00 22.30
N PHE A 643 -31.50 -0.71 23.58
CA PHE A 643 -32.53 -0.31 24.53
C PHE A 643 -33.30 0.92 24.03
N TYR A 644 -32.60 2.01 23.68
CA TYR A 644 -33.24 3.21 23.13
C TYR A 644 -34.09 2.92 21.87
N ARG A 645 -33.56 2.10 20.94
CA ARG A 645 -34.30 1.73 19.71
C ARG A 645 -35.52 0.85 19.98
N GLY A 646 -35.52 0.11 21.08
CA GLY A 646 -36.62 -0.75 21.52
C GLY A 646 -37.74 0.00 22.25
N LEU A 647 -37.51 1.25 22.67
CA LEU A 647 -38.52 2.09 23.30
C LEU A 647 -39.67 2.42 22.32
N SER A 648 -40.89 2.49 22.84
CA SER A 648 -42.05 2.94 22.06
C SER A 648 -41.89 4.39 21.60
N PRO A 649 -42.64 4.83 20.55
CA PRO A 649 -42.70 6.24 20.17
C PRO A 649 -43.05 7.18 21.32
N TYR A 650 -43.93 6.77 22.24
CA TYR A 650 -44.25 7.53 23.45
C TYR A 650 -43.05 7.65 24.40
N ALA A 651 -42.42 6.54 24.78
CA ALA A 651 -41.26 6.53 25.67
C ALA A 651 -40.06 7.33 25.09
N GLN A 652 -39.93 7.36 23.76
CA GLN A 652 -38.92 8.16 23.07
C GLN A 652 -39.17 9.69 23.12
N ALA A 653 -40.40 10.13 23.41
CA ALA A 653 -40.79 11.54 23.33
C ALA A 653 -41.34 12.15 24.63
N THR A 654 -41.87 11.34 25.54
CA THR A 654 -42.56 11.82 26.75
C THR A 654 -41.67 12.66 27.66
N ARG A 655 -42.28 13.63 28.33
CA ARG A 655 -41.72 14.47 29.39
C ARG A 655 -42.31 14.12 30.77
N GLN A 656 -43.14 13.08 30.87
CA GLN A 656 -43.71 12.56 32.12
C GLN A 656 -42.73 11.68 32.92
N ILE A 657 -41.43 11.79 32.62
CA ILE A 657 -40.31 11.12 33.29
C ILE A 657 -39.37 12.19 33.85
N THR A 658 -38.47 11.80 34.76
CA THR A 658 -37.53 12.75 35.37
C THR A 658 -36.62 13.43 34.34
N VAL A 659 -36.12 14.64 34.67
CA VAL A 659 -35.20 15.39 33.81
C VAL A 659 -33.93 14.58 33.51
N GLU A 660 -33.41 13.85 34.49
CA GLU A 660 -32.28 12.93 34.34
C GLU A 660 -32.56 11.84 33.28
N ALA A 661 -33.74 11.19 33.33
CA ALA A 661 -34.14 10.20 32.34
C ALA A 661 -34.34 10.82 30.94
N GLN A 662 -34.84 12.05 30.83
CA GLN A 662 -34.96 12.77 29.55
C GLN A 662 -33.59 13.07 28.94
N ASN A 663 -32.65 13.54 29.75
CA ASN A 663 -31.29 13.85 29.33
C ASN A 663 -30.55 12.58 28.89
N LEU A 664 -30.66 11.50 29.66
CA LEU A 664 -30.02 10.21 29.33
C LEU A 664 -30.56 9.66 28.02
N ARG A 665 -31.89 9.70 27.82
CA ARG A 665 -32.54 9.33 26.55
C ARG A 665 -31.98 10.14 25.37
N GLN A 666 -31.80 11.45 25.56
CA GLN A 666 -31.26 12.32 24.51
C GLN A 666 -29.79 12.00 24.19
N ALA A 667 -28.97 11.72 25.21
CA ALA A 667 -27.59 11.28 25.04
C ALA A 667 -27.53 9.96 24.25
N MET A 668 -28.36 8.96 24.59
CA MET A 668 -28.45 7.69 23.84
C MET A 668 -28.86 7.89 22.38
N LYS A 669 -29.74 8.86 22.08
CA LYS A 669 -30.16 9.20 20.72
C LYS A 669 -29.05 9.83 19.87
N GLN A 670 -28.19 10.63 20.48
CA GLN A 670 -27.14 11.42 19.80
C GLN A 670 -25.77 10.73 19.79
N ALA A 671 -25.58 9.67 20.56
CA ALA A 671 -24.34 8.93 20.69
C ALA A 671 -23.83 8.40 19.32
N LYS A 672 -22.77 9.03 18.81
CA LYS A 672 -22.00 8.58 17.63
C LYS A 672 -20.62 8.05 18.00
N ASP A 673 -20.02 8.62 19.05
CA ASP A 673 -18.74 8.19 19.60
C ASP A 673 -19.00 7.42 20.90
N VAL A 674 -18.52 6.18 20.94
CA VAL A 674 -18.73 5.20 22.01
C VAL A 674 -18.04 5.65 23.31
N GLU A 675 -16.84 6.21 23.21
CA GLU A 675 -16.08 6.69 24.37
C GLU A 675 -16.75 7.92 24.97
N LYS A 676 -17.11 8.88 24.11
CA LYS A 676 -17.81 10.09 24.51
C LYS A 676 -19.15 9.76 25.18
N ALA A 677 -19.90 8.83 24.64
CA ALA A 677 -21.19 8.44 25.20
C ALA A 677 -21.06 7.93 26.65
N LEU A 678 -20.11 7.04 26.91
CA LEU A 678 -19.94 6.42 28.24
C LEU A 678 -19.30 7.34 29.28
N PHE A 679 -18.35 8.17 28.88
CA PHE A 679 -17.52 8.92 29.83
C PHE A 679 -17.80 10.43 29.83
N GLU A 680 -18.61 10.94 28.91
CA GLU A 680 -19.00 12.36 28.91
C GLU A 680 -20.53 12.46 28.89
N ASP A 681 -21.19 11.96 27.84
CA ASP A 681 -22.60 12.24 27.60
C ASP A 681 -23.53 11.59 28.65
N PHE A 682 -23.28 10.34 29.09
CA PHE A 682 -24.12 9.67 30.10
C PHE A 682 -23.91 10.22 31.52
N PRO A 683 -22.68 10.43 32.02
CA PRO A 683 -22.44 11.11 33.29
C PRO A 683 -23.07 12.51 33.34
N GLU A 684 -22.83 13.34 32.31
CA GLU A 684 -23.36 14.71 32.27
C GLU A 684 -24.88 14.74 32.24
N ALA A 685 -25.51 13.79 31.53
CA ALA A 685 -26.97 13.66 31.49
C ALA A 685 -27.60 13.43 32.87
N LEU A 686 -26.86 12.80 33.79
CA LEU A 686 -27.28 12.50 35.15
C LEU A 686 -26.69 13.49 36.17
N HIS A 687 -26.11 14.60 35.71
CA HIS A 687 -25.50 15.66 36.55
C HIS A 687 -24.22 15.23 37.29
N PHE A 688 -23.51 14.21 36.79
CA PHE A 688 -22.20 13.82 37.28
C PHE A 688 -21.11 14.29 36.31
N ARG A 689 -19.99 14.77 36.85
CA ARG A 689 -18.76 14.95 36.07
C ARG A 689 -17.81 13.79 36.34
N MET A 690 -16.99 13.40 35.37
CA MET A 690 -16.03 12.34 35.59
C MET A 690 -15.02 12.67 36.69
N GLU A 691 -14.67 13.94 36.90
CA GLU A 691 -13.81 14.33 38.02
C GLU A 691 -14.47 14.08 39.39
N ASP A 692 -15.80 14.16 39.48
CA ASP A 692 -16.54 13.90 40.71
C ASP A 692 -16.50 12.43 41.11
N LEU A 693 -16.39 11.52 40.14
CA LEU A 693 -16.36 10.08 40.34
C LEU A 693 -14.96 9.57 40.73
N ARG A 694 -13.91 10.40 40.60
CA ARG A 694 -12.52 10.01 40.85
C ARG A 694 -12.25 9.60 42.29
N GLY A 695 -11.91 8.32 42.50
CA GLY A 695 -11.48 7.81 43.81
C GLY A 695 -12.56 7.90 44.90
N ASN A 696 -13.83 8.04 44.53
CA ASN A 696 -14.96 8.16 45.44
C ASN A 696 -15.99 7.07 45.12
N GLU A 697 -15.80 5.91 45.74
CA GLU A 697 -16.64 4.72 45.52
C GLU A 697 -18.13 4.98 45.78
N LYS A 698 -18.45 5.82 46.77
CA LYS A 698 -19.83 6.21 47.08
C LYS A 698 -20.49 6.98 45.93
N LYS A 699 -19.80 7.97 45.36
CA LYS A 699 -20.34 8.71 44.20
C LYS A 699 -20.48 7.84 42.95
N ILE A 700 -19.61 6.83 42.79
CA ILE A 700 -19.73 5.84 41.70
C ILE A 700 -20.96 4.96 41.90
N GLU A 701 -21.27 4.56 43.14
CA GLU A 701 -22.51 3.84 43.45
C GLU A 701 -23.74 4.72 43.24
N ASP A 702 -23.70 5.97 43.69
CA ASP A 702 -24.77 6.95 43.47
C ASP A 702 -25.02 7.12 41.96
N TYR A 703 -23.96 7.25 41.15
CA TYR A 703 -24.07 7.33 39.69
C TYR A 703 -24.75 6.09 39.08
N ARG A 704 -24.33 4.88 39.50
CA ARG A 704 -24.94 3.63 39.06
C ARG A 704 -26.44 3.60 39.38
N ASP A 705 -26.82 4.02 40.59
CA ASP A 705 -28.20 3.98 41.04
C ASP A 705 -29.08 4.98 40.29
N HIS A 706 -28.57 6.19 40.01
CA HIS A 706 -29.24 7.17 39.15
C HIS A 706 -29.39 6.65 37.71
N LEU A 707 -28.34 6.02 37.16
CA LEU A 707 -28.38 5.44 35.83
C LEU A 707 -29.42 4.32 35.73
N GLN A 708 -29.45 3.42 36.71
CA GLN A 708 -30.44 2.35 36.79
C GLN A 708 -31.86 2.89 36.93
N ALA A 709 -32.08 3.87 37.81
CA ALA A 709 -33.38 4.51 38.02
C ALA A 709 -33.89 5.20 36.74
N ALA A 710 -33.01 5.91 36.03
CA ALA A 710 -33.35 6.56 34.76
C ALA A 710 -33.71 5.54 33.66
N ILE A 711 -32.96 4.43 33.56
CA ILE A 711 -33.25 3.33 32.63
C ILE A 711 -34.59 2.68 32.99
N ASP A 712 -34.85 2.43 34.26
CA ASP A 712 -36.10 1.81 34.70
C ASP A 712 -37.31 2.72 34.48
N GLN A 713 -37.18 4.04 34.64
CA GLN A 713 -38.26 4.97 34.24
C GLN A 713 -38.55 4.91 32.74
N LEU A 714 -37.52 4.84 31.90
CA LEU A 714 -37.69 4.69 30.45
C LEU A 714 -38.34 3.35 30.08
N LYS A 715 -37.99 2.26 30.77
CA LYS A 715 -38.62 0.94 30.60
C LYS A 715 -40.10 0.96 30.99
N HIS A 716 -40.44 1.67 32.06
CA HIS A 716 -41.78 1.65 32.63
C HIS A 716 -42.71 2.74 32.07
N ALA A 717 -42.21 3.69 31.29
CA ALA A 717 -43.00 4.80 30.74
C ALA A 717 -44.32 4.36 30.06
N ASP A 718 -44.30 3.28 29.28
CA ASP A 718 -45.51 2.76 28.63
C ASP A 718 -46.50 2.15 29.62
N ARG A 719 -46.00 1.47 30.67
CA ARG A 719 -46.83 0.91 31.74
C ARG A 719 -47.44 2.04 32.56
N ASP A 720 -46.64 3.02 32.95
CA ASP A 720 -47.08 4.15 33.77
C ASP A 720 -48.12 4.99 33.01
N LEU A 721 -48.00 5.14 31.68
CA LEU A 721 -49.04 5.73 30.83
C LEU A 721 -50.35 4.92 30.87
N LYS A 722 -50.26 3.58 30.73
CA LYS A 722 -51.43 2.70 30.78
C LYS A 722 -52.13 2.77 32.14
N ASP A 723 -51.37 2.76 33.22
CA ASP A 723 -51.88 2.86 34.59
C ASP A 723 -52.55 4.22 34.82
N HIS A 724 -51.94 5.32 34.32
CA HIS A 724 -52.52 6.66 34.40
C HIS A 724 -53.87 6.75 33.66
N ILE A 725 -53.92 6.25 32.42
CA ILE A 725 -55.16 6.28 31.61
C ILE A 725 -56.22 5.35 32.19
N SER A 726 -55.85 4.15 32.64
CA SER A 726 -56.76 3.22 33.31
C SER A 726 -57.34 3.80 34.60
N GLY A 727 -56.50 4.40 35.45
CA GLY A 727 -56.93 5.06 36.67
C GLY A 727 -57.90 6.21 36.39
N PHE A 728 -57.61 7.04 35.37
CA PHE A 728 -58.55 8.08 34.94
C PHE A 728 -59.90 7.50 34.48
N ILE A 729 -59.89 6.42 33.68
CA ILE A 729 -61.12 5.76 33.25
C ILE A 729 -61.89 5.23 34.45
N SER A 730 -61.23 4.53 35.38
CA SER A 730 -61.84 4.01 36.61
C SER A 730 -62.53 5.11 37.41
N GLN A 731 -61.81 6.22 37.64
CA GLN A 731 -62.33 7.39 38.37
C GLN A 731 -63.51 8.06 37.66
N SER A 732 -63.51 8.08 36.32
CA SER A 732 -64.60 8.66 35.53
C SER A 732 -65.88 7.83 35.54
N ILE A 733 -65.79 6.50 35.77
CA ILE A 733 -66.94 5.59 35.75
C ILE A 733 -67.49 5.36 37.16
N ALA A 734 -66.59 5.18 38.15
CA ALA A 734 -66.92 4.62 39.46
C ALA A 734 -66.51 5.50 40.65
N HIS A 735 -65.75 6.58 40.44
CA HIS A 735 -65.15 7.39 41.51
C HIS A 735 -64.34 6.57 42.52
N GLU A 736 -63.81 5.43 42.09
CA GLU A 736 -63.05 4.44 42.85
C GLU A 736 -61.87 3.96 42.00
N ASP A 737 -60.81 3.47 42.65
CA ASP A 737 -59.67 2.84 41.97
C ASP A 737 -59.94 1.35 41.79
N LEU A 738 -60.29 0.95 40.57
CA LEU A 738 -60.64 -0.42 40.20
C LEU A 738 -59.62 -1.00 39.22
N THR A 739 -59.53 -2.33 39.20
CA THR A 739 -58.74 -3.01 38.16
C THR A 739 -59.43 -2.87 36.79
N ILE A 740 -58.67 -3.09 35.71
CA ILE A 740 -59.21 -3.01 34.34
C ILE A 740 -60.42 -3.93 34.15
N ASP A 741 -60.38 -5.14 34.70
CA ASP A 741 -61.49 -6.09 34.57
C ASP A 741 -62.73 -5.64 35.34
N ASP A 742 -62.55 -5.04 36.52
CA ASP A 742 -63.64 -4.56 37.37
C ASP A 742 -64.34 -3.34 36.76
N TRP A 743 -63.59 -2.31 36.32
CA TRP A 743 -64.22 -1.15 35.68
C TRP A 743 -64.75 -1.48 34.29
N LYS A 744 -64.15 -2.43 33.56
CA LYS A 744 -64.69 -2.97 32.31
C LYS A 744 -66.05 -3.62 32.53
N ALA A 745 -66.19 -4.48 33.55
CA ALA A 745 -67.47 -5.12 33.85
C ALA A 745 -68.54 -4.08 34.23
N ARG A 746 -68.19 -3.07 35.04
CA ARG A 746 -69.11 -1.96 35.36
C ARG A 746 -69.49 -1.15 34.11
N LEU A 747 -68.53 -0.85 33.23
CA LEU A 747 -68.75 -0.12 31.98
C LEU A 747 -69.65 -0.90 31.02
N GLN A 748 -69.46 -2.22 30.91
CA GLN A 748 -70.28 -3.10 30.09
C GLN A 748 -71.72 -3.18 30.62
N ASN A 749 -71.89 -3.40 31.94
CA ASN A 749 -73.20 -3.42 32.58
C ASN A 749 -73.94 -2.09 32.41
N ARG A 750 -73.26 -0.95 32.59
CA ARG A 750 -73.83 0.40 32.47
C ARG A 750 -74.47 0.68 31.10
N TYR A 751 -73.97 0.06 30.03
CA TYR A 751 -74.46 0.26 28.67
C TYR A 751 -75.00 -1.02 28.00
N THR A 752 -75.35 -2.06 28.78
CA THR A 752 -75.82 -3.35 28.24
C THR A 752 -77.16 -3.20 27.51
N ASP A 753 -78.08 -2.43 28.07
CA ASP A 753 -79.46 -2.31 27.57
C ASP A 753 -79.64 -1.21 26.50
N LEU A 754 -78.56 -0.54 26.08
CA LEU A 754 -78.62 0.57 25.13
C LEU A 754 -78.86 0.05 23.69
N PRO A 755 -79.97 0.41 23.01
CA PRO A 755 -80.32 -0.15 21.71
C PRO A 755 -79.44 0.40 20.57
N SER A 756 -78.47 -0.40 20.13
CA SER A 756 -77.46 0.00 19.14
C SER A 756 -78.01 0.50 17.79
N HIS A 757 -79.23 0.13 17.42
CA HIS A 757 -79.89 0.56 16.17
C HIS A 757 -80.43 2.00 16.20
N ARG A 758 -80.48 2.63 17.38
CA ARG A 758 -80.96 4.01 17.58
C ARG A 758 -79.84 5.03 17.79
N LEU A 759 -78.59 4.58 17.75
CA LEU A 759 -77.40 5.39 17.99
C LEU A 759 -76.76 5.86 16.68
N GLY A 760 -76.12 7.03 16.71
CA GLY A 760 -75.32 7.54 15.60
C GLY A 760 -74.05 6.70 15.35
N PRO A 761 -73.41 6.83 14.17
CA PRO A 761 -72.26 5.98 13.78
C PRO A 761 -71.07 6.00 14.74
N GLU A 762 -70.80 7.12 15.41
CA GLU A 762 -69.72 7.24 16.41
C GLU A 762 -70.07 6.55 17.73
N GLN A 763 -71.31 6.74 18.22
CA GLN A 763 -71.81 6.10 19.44
C GLN A 763 -71.88 4.57 19.30
N VAL A 764 -72.31 4.06 18.14
CA VAL A 764 -72.27 2.61 17.84
C VAL A 764 -70.83 2.08 17.89
N ARG A 765 -69.86 2.85 17.39
CA ARG A 765 -68.45 2.46 17.40
C ARG A 765 -67.90 2.38 18.82
N TRP A 766 -68.22 3.37 19.66
CA TRP A 766 -67.82 3.37 21.08
C TRP A 766 -68.48 2.23 21.85
N LEU A 767 -69.80 2.04 21.69
CA LEU A 767 -70.53 0.96 22.34
C LEU A 767 -69.95 -0.42 21.96
N LYS A 768 -69.64 -0.66 20.68
CA LYS A 768 -68.99 -1.90 20.23
C LYS A 768 -67.60 -2.12 20.84
N ARG A 769 -66.84 -1.04 21.08
CA ARG A 769 -65.51 -1.13 21.72
C ARG A 769 -65.64 -1.41 23.22
N MET A 770 -66.57 -0.75 23.89
CA MET A 770 -66.90 -0.97 25.30
C MET A 770 -67.42 -2.40 25.55
N GLN A 771 -68.31 -2.90 24.69
CA GLN A 771 -68.86 -4.27 24.75
C GLN A 771 -67.94 -5.33 24.13
N SER A 772 -66.69 -5.00 23.77
CA SER A 772 -65.79 -5.98 23.15
C SER A 772 -65.38 -7.10 24.12
N THR A 773 -65.25 -8.32 23.60
CA THR A 773 -64.91 -9.54 24.37
C THR A 773 -63.41 -9.77 24.49
N ILE A 774 -62.59 -8.72 24.42
CA ILE A 774 -61.13 -8.82 24.54
C ILE A 774 -60.79 -9.22 25.98
N GLU A 775 -60.21 -10.40 26.18
CA GLU A 775 -59.87 -10.93 27.51
C GLU A 775 -58.61 -10.30 28.11
N GLU A 776 -57.64 -9.87 27.30
CA GLU A 776 -56.39 -9.28 27.79
C GLU A 776 -56.60 -7.80 28.20
N PRO A 777 -56.35 -7.44 29.48
CA PRO A 777 -56.67 -6.10 30.01
C PRO A 777 -56.04 -4.94 29.25
N ASN A 778 -54.76 -5.03 28.88
CA ASN A 778 -54.08 -3.93 28.21
C ASN A 778 -54.51 -3.78 26.75
N ALA A 779 -54.76 -4.88 26.03
CA ALA A 779 -55.31 -4.84 24.68
C ALA A 779 -56.74 -4.28 24.66
N TYR A 780 -57.53 -4.54 25.71
CA TYR A 780 -58.84 -3.93 25.85
C TYR A 780 -58.72 -2.41 26.06
N LEU A 781 -57.82 -1.97 26.94
CA LEU A 781 -57.51 -0.55 27.16
C LEU A 781 -57.03 0.13 25.86
N ASP A 782 -56.08 -0.46 25.15
CA ASP A 782 -55.57 0.07 23.88
C ASP A 782 -56.67 0.15 22.81
N SER A 783 -57.58 -0.84 22.75
CA SER A 783 -58.74 -0.86 21.85
C SER A 783 -59.73 0.27 22.15
N LEU A 784 -59.98 0.54 23.44
CA LEU A 784 -60.85 1.64 23.88
C LEU A 784 -60.23 2.99 23.55
N VAL A 785 -58.98 3.20 23.94
CA VAL A 785 -58.26 4.45 23.69
C VAL A 785 -58.16 4.74 22.19
N GLN A 786 -57.84 3.73 21.38
CA GLN A 786 -57.84 3.85 19.92
C GLN A 786 -59.24 4.18 19.37
N GLY A 787 -60.30 3.66 20.01
CA GLY A 787 -61.68 3.99 19.65
C GLY A 787 -62.04 5.46 19.88
N VAL A 788 -61.46 6.10 20.90
CA VAL A 788 -61.73 7.50 21.25
C VAL A 788 -60.81 8.47 20.49
N CYS A 789 -59.50 8.23 20.50
CA CYS A 789 -58.52 9.18 19.95
C CYS A 789 -57.93 8.76 18.59
N GLY A 790 -58.26 7.58 18.07
CA GLY A 790 -57.71 7.06 16.81
C GLY A 790 -56.25 6.62 16.87
N LYS A 791 -55.59 6.73 18.04
CA LYS A 791 -54.20 6.33 18.30
C LYS A 791 -54.14 5.27 19.40
N LYS A 792 -53.16 4.37 19.32
CA LYS A 792 -52.80 3.46 20.42
C LYS A 792 -51.92 4.18 21.43
N LEU A 793 -51.88 3.70 22.68
CA LEU A 793 -51.13 4.37 23.76
C LEU A 793 -49.62 4.45 23.49
N ASP A 794 -49.05 3.43 22.85
CA ASP A 794 -47.63 3.40 22.46
C ASP A 794 -47.21 4.53 21.49
N LYS A 795 -48.18 5.19 20.84
CA LYS A 795 -47.99 6.31 19.91
C LYS A 795 -48.53 7.64 20.44
N PHE A 796 -48.88 7.70 21.72
CA PHE A 796 -49.30 8.94 22.32
C PHE A 796 -48.16 9.95 22.37
N THR A 797 -48.54 11.21 22.47
CA THR A 797 -47.71 12.31 22.95
C THR A 797 -48.31 12.81 24.26
N ASP A 798 -47.57 13.59 25.04
CA ASP A 798 -48.09 14.11 26.30
C ASP A 798 -49.33 15.01 26.11
N GLU A 799 -49.48 15.63 24.93
CA GLU A 799 -50.66 16.42 24.54
C GLU A 799 -51.89 15.55 24.21
N ASP A 800 -51.68 14.30 23.81
CA ASP A 800 -52.77 13.36 23.54
C ASP A 800 -53.46 12.89 24.83
N ILE A 801 -52.79 12.97 25.99
CA ILE A 801 -53.35 12.57 27.30
C ILE A 801 -54.55 13.45 27.71
N PRO A 802 -54.43 14.78 27.86
CA PRO A 802 -55.58 15.62 28.22
C PRO A 802 -56.65 15.59 27.13
N ARG A 803 -56.25 15.50 25.85
CA ARG A 803 -57.19 15.35 24.74
C ARG A 803 -58.02 14.08 24.85
N PHE A 804 -57.41 12.95 25.21
CA PHE A 804 -58.13 11.71 25.49
C PHE A 804 -59.10 11.90 26.65
N GLN A 805 -58.65 12.52 27.75
CA GLN A 805 -59.48 12.72 28.94
C GLN A 805 -60.75 13.53 28.63
N ASP A 806 -60.63 14.60 27.84
CA ASP A 806 -61.76 15.44 27.42
C ASP A 806 -62.70 14.70 26.47
N GLN A 807 -62.15 14.01 25.47
CA GLN A 807 -62.94 13.23 24.51
C GLN A 807 -63.65 12.05 25.18
N TRP A 808 -63.00 11.41 26.14
CA TRP A 808 -63.56 10.31 26.94
C TRP A 808 -64.74 10.79 27.78
N LYS A 809 -64.59 11.90 28.52
CA LYS A 809 -65.69 12.51 29.30
C LYS A 809 -66.87 12.92 28.42
N ALA A 810 -66.60 13.54 27.27
CA ALA A 810 -67.64 13.91 26.32
C ALA A 810 -68.37 12.68 25.76
N ALA A 811 -67.64 11.60 25.45
CA ALA A 811 -68.23 10.35 24.97
C ALA A 811 -69.07 9.64 26.04
N LEU A 812 -68.58 9.57 27.29
CA LEU A 812 -69.35 9.02 28.42
C LEU A 812 -70.62 9.83 28.66
N HIS A 813 -70.52 11.16 28.77
CA HIS A 813 -71.66 12.05 28.98
C HIS A 813 -72.71 11.91 27.86
N ALA A 814 -72.27 11.81 26.61
CA ALA A 814 -73.16 11.60 25.48
C ALA A 814 -73.89 10.24 25.56
N LEU A 815 -73.21 9.17 26.00
CA LEU A 815 -73.83 7.86 26.16
C LEU A 815 -74.74 7.79 27.38
N ASP A 816 -74.38 8.43 28.50
CA ASP A 816 -75.20 8.52 29.71
C ASP A 816 -76.52 9.25 29.45
N ASN A 817 -76.46 10.39 28.74
CA ASN A 817 -77.66 11.10 28.29
C ASN A 817 -78.56 10.21 27.43
N LEU A 818 -78.00 9.30 26.64
CA LEU A 818 -78.76 8.35 25.82
C LEU A 818 -79.33 7.19 26.65
N VAL A 819 -78.65 6.75 27.71
CA VAL A 819 -79.18 5.76 28.66
C VAL A 819 -80.42 6.34 29.36
N GLU A 820 -80.34 7.55 29.93
CA GLU A 820 -81.47 8.21 30.61
C GLU A 820 -82.68 8.41 29.68
N VAL A 821 -82.42 8.77 28.41
CA VAL A 821 -83.48 8.88 27.38
C VAL A 821 -84.05 7.50 27.03
N SER A 822 -83.23 6.45 27.00
CA SER A 822 -83.65 5.08 26.65
C SER A 822 -84.46 4.38 27.73
N GLU A 823 -84.15 4.58 29.02
CA GLU A 823 -84.92 4.03 30.15
C GLU A 823 -86.39 4.47 30.12
N HIS A 824 -86.64 5.66 29.58
CA HIS A 824 -87.97 6.22 29.43
C HIS A 824 -88.62 5.90 28.07
N ALA A 825 -87.85 5.42 27.09
CA ALA A 825 -88.29 5.22 25.71
C ALA A 825 -89.22 4.00 25.52
N GLU A 826 -89.17 2.99 26.40
CA GLU A 826 -90.12 1.86 26.35
C GLU A 826 -91.53 2.24 26.84
N SER A 827 -91.64 3.34 27.60
CA SER A 827 -92.92 3.87 28.11
C SER A 827 -93.62 4.85 27.16
N VAL A 828 -93.01 5.17 26.01
CA VAL A 828 -93.44 6.24 25.12
C VAL A 828 -94.05 5.68 23.81
N PRO A 829 -95.26 6.10 23.41
CA PRO A 829 -95.89 5.69 22.17
C PRO A 829 -95.03 5.97 20.91
N GLN A 830 -95.15 5.14 19.86
CA GLN A 830 -94.36 5.28 18.61
C GLN A 830 -94.56 6.62 17.87
N ASP A 831 -95.57 7.40 18.22
CA ASP A 831 -95.91 8.70 17.65
C ASP A 831 -95.37 9.91 18.44
N GLU A 832 -94.55 9.69 19.47
CA GLU A 832 -93.86 10.76 20.21
C GLU A 832 -92.33 10.68 20.02
N GLU A 833 -91.64 11.81 20.24
CA GLU A 833 -90.18 11.88 20.32
C GLU A 833 -89.76 12.46 21.67
N ILE A 834 -88.67 11.94 22.23
CA ILE A 834 -88.09 12.39 23.51
C ILE A 834 -86.79 13.12 23.22
N PHE A 835 -86.66 14.32 23.79
CA PHE A 835 -85.41 15.07 23.76
C PHE A 835 -85.04 15.47 25.19
N LYS A 836 -83.74 15.39 25.52
CA LYS A 836 -83.16 15.96 26.73
C LYS A 836 -82.49 17.27 26.35
N VAL A 837 -82.86 18.36 27.02
CA VAL A 837 -82.25 19.69 26.83
C VAL A 837 -81.49 20.03 28.10
N GLU A 838 -80.19 20.30 27.95
CA GLU A 838 -79.32 20.72 29.06
C GLU A 838 -78.80 22.13 28.79
N LEU A 839 -79.11 23.05 29.70
CA LEU A 839 -78.66 24.44 29.69
C LEU A 839 -77.68 24.63 30.83
N THR A 840 -76.43 24.97 30.50
CA THR A 840 -75.40 25.24 31.49
C THR A 840 -74.97 26.69 31.39
N SER A 841 -75.05 27.43 32.51
CA SER A 841 -74.57 28.82 32.59
C SER A 841 -73.66 29.04 33.80
N LEU A 842 -72.69 29.95 33.65
CA LEU A 842 -71.79 30.38 34.71
C LEU A 842 -72.59 31.18 35.75
N GLY A 843 -73.02 30.52 36.83
CA GLY A 843 -73.74 31.12 37.97
C GLY A 843 -74.96 30.31 38.44
N ALA A 844 -75.72 29.72 37.51
CA ALA A 844 -76.93 28.94 37.84
C ALA A 844 -76.71 27.42 37.81
N GLY A 845 -75.54 26.94 37.37
CA GLY A 845 -75.24 25.52 37.23
C GLY A 845 -75.83 24.91 35.95
N THR A 846 -75.88 23.58 35.90
CA THR A 846 -76.50 22.83 34.80
C THR A 846 -77.95 22.54 35.15
N GLN A 847 -78.87 23.02 34.32
CA GLN A 847 -80.30 22.72 34.38
C GLN A 847 -80.63 21.76 33.24
N ALA A 848 -81.21 20.61 33.56
CA ALA A 848 -81.58 19.57 32.61
C ALA A 848 -83.08 19.34 32.66
N GLU A 849 -83.76 19.40 31.51
CA GLU A 849 -85.18 19.08 31.42
C GLU A 849 -85.42 18.06 30.30
N GLN A 850 -86.27 17.09 30.59
CA GLN A 850 -86.67 16.07 29.64
C GLN A 850 -88.06 16.41 29.10
N ILE A 851 -88.13 16.67 27.79
CA ILE A 851 -89.36 17.10 27.15
C ILE A 851 -89.84 15.97 26.22
N ARG A 852 -91.07 15.51 26.44
CA ARG A 852 -91.77 14.57 25.56
C ARG A 852 -92.72 15.36 24.68
N VAL A 853 -92.58 15.22 23.36
CA VAL A 853 -93.40 15.98 22.41
C VAL A 853 -94.01 15.04 21.38
N PRO A 854 -95.34 15.06 21.17
CA PRO A 854 -95.97 14.32 20.09
C PRO A 854 -95.47 14.77 18.72
N LYS A 855 -95.28 13.84 17.77
CA LYS A 855 -94.80 14.15 16.42
C LYS A 855 -95.69 15.14 15.67
N ALA A 856 -97.00 15.15 15.96
CA ALA A 856 -97.93 16.13 15.41
C ALA A 856 -97.63 17.58 15.88
N ARG A 857 -97.24 17.76 17.15
CA ARG A 857 -96.83 19.06 17.71
C ARG A 857 -95.46 19.50 17.19
N LEU A 858 -94.55 18.56 16.92
CA LEU A 858 -93.27 18.85 16.26
C LEU A 858 -93.47 19.33 14.82
N ALA A 859 -94.41 18.73 14.07
CA ALA A 859 -94.75 19.17 12.72
C ALA A 859 -95.38 20.58 12.71
N GLU A 860 -96.21 20.91 13.71
CA GLU A 860 -96.77 22.26 13.91
C GLU A 860 -95.68 23.28 14.30
N ALA A 861 -94.79 22.91 15.23
CA ALA A 861 -93.64 23.70 15.65
C ALA A 861 -92.68 23.98 14.49
N GLN A 862 -92.50 23.03 13.56
CA GLN A 862 -91.69 23.23 12.35
C GLN A 862 -92.18 24.44 11.53
N GLY A 863 -93.50 24.63 11.42
CA GLY A 863 -94.08 25.80 10.76
C GLY A 863 -93.80 27.13 11.47
N HIS A 864 -93.64 27.12 12.79
CA HIS A 864 -93.21 28.28 13.58
C HIS A 864 -91.71 28.51 13.52
N VAL A 865 -90.89 27.45 13.48
CA VAL A 865 -89.44 27.52 13.30
C VAL A 865 -89.08 28.15 11.95
N GLU A 866 -89.77 27.77 10.87
CA GLU A 866 -89.55 28.38 9.54
C GLU A 866 -89.94 29.87 9.52
N LYS A 867 -91.00 30.27 10.23
CA LYS A 867 -91.37 31.69 10.41
C LYS A 867 -90.34 32.46 11.23
N LEU A 868 -89.81 31.87 12.30
CA LEU A 868 -88.75 32.46 13.14
C LEU A 868 -87.43 32.61 12.35
N LYS A 869 -87.05 31.61 11.57
CA LYS A 869 -85.88 31.69 10.67
C LYS A 869 -86.06 32.75 9.59
N ALA A 870 -87.27 32.88 9.02
CA ALA A 870 -87.57 33.93 8.04
C ALA A 870 -87.53 35.34 8.65
N ALA A 871 -87.89 35.49 9.93
CA ALA A 871 -87.88 36.78 10.63
C ALA A 871 -86.49 37.19 11.17
N LEU A 872 -85.64 36.22 11.53
CA LEU A 872 -84.33 36.45 12.17
C LEU A 872 -83.13 36.38 11.21
N GLY A 873 -83.30 35.88 9.98
CA GLY A 873 -82.23 35.76 9.00
C GLY A 873 -81.24 34.61 9.29
N THR A 874 -80.02 34.68 8.75
CA THR A 874 -78.99 33.63 8.85
C THR A 874 -78.01 33.79 10.03
N ASP A 875 -78.26 34.73 10.95
CA ASP A 875 -77.40 34.93 12.12
C ASP A 875 -77.65 33.83 13.18
N ARG A 876 -76.77 32.84 13.16
CA ARG A 876 -76.86 31.65 14.01
C ARG A 876 -76.70 31.98 15.48
N ASP A 877 -75.84 32.93 15.83
CA ASP A 877 -75.52 33.24 17.23
C ASP A 877 -76.67 34.02 17.88
N LEU A 878 -77.28 34.95 17.15
CA LEU A 878 -78.49 35.64 17.60
C LEU A 878 -79.67 34.68 17.80
N LEU A 879 -79.82 33.71 16.89
CA LEU A 879 -80.89 32.72 16.97
C LEU A 879 -80.71 31.76 18.15
N ILE A 880 -79.47 31.35 18.45
CA ILE A 880 -79.13 30.57 19.66
C ILE A 880 -79.38 31.40 20.93
N ALA A 881 -79.02 32.70 20.94
CA ALA A 881 -79.25 33.57 22.09
C ALA A 881 -80.74 33.81 22.39
N ILE A 882 -81.58 33.94 21.36
CA ILE A 882 -83.04 34.06 21.51
C ILE A 882 -83.64 32.76 22.01
N LEU A 883 -83.22 31.61 21.46
CA LEU A 883 -83.67 30.29 21.95
C LEU A 883 -83.25 30.06 23.40
N TYR A 884 -82.02 30.43 23.76
CA TYR A 884 -81.54 30.39 25.14
C TYR A 884 -82.42 31.24 26.06
N LYS A 885 -82.71 32.50 25.69
CA LYS A 885 -83.58 33.37 26.50
C LYS A 885 -85.00 32.83 26.64
N LEU A 886 -85.61 32.34 25.56
CA LEU A 886 -86.96 31.79 25.60
C LEU A 886 -87.04 30.53 26.46
N LEU A 887 -86.07 29.62 26.33
CA LEU A 887 -86.00 28.42 27.15
C LEU A 887 -85.71 28.75 28.62
N HIS A 888 -84.86 29.73 28.89
CA HIS A 888 -84.56 30.17 30.26
C HIS A 888 -85.76 30.87 30.92
N GLU A 889 -86.49 31.74 30.20
CA GLU A 889 -87.69 32.41 30.69
C GLU A 889 -88.87 31.44 30.95
N GLU A 890 -88.97 30.36 30.17
CA GLU A 890 -89.97 29.31 30.43
C GLU A 890 -89.55 28.40 31.60
N HIS A 891 -88.26 28.29 31.91
CA HIS A 891 -87.76 27.52 33.05
C HIS A 891 -87.91 28.23 34.41
N ASP A 892 -87.91 29.57 34.42
CA ASP A 892 -88.11 30.39 35.63
C ASP A 892 -89.61 30.64 35.96
N LYS A 893 -90.53 30.15 35.13
CA LYS A 893 -91.99 30.16 35.36
C LYS A 893 -92.46 28.91 36.08
#